data_AF-G8LXL3-F1
#
_entry.id   AF-G8LXL3-F1
#
_cell.length_a   1.000
_cell.length_b   1.000
_cell.length_c   1.000
_cell.angle_alpha   90.00
_cell.angle_beta   90.00
_cell.angle_gamma   90.00
#
_symmetry.space_group_name_H-M   'P 1'
#
loop_
_entity.id
_entity.type
_entity.pdbx_description
1 polymer ?
#
loop_
_entity_poly.entity_id
_entity_poly.type
_entity_poly.pdbx_seq_one_letter_code
_entity_poly.pdbx_strand_id
1 'polypeptide(L)'
;MSKIKKVFLLFLFVFFLFQIFSVISINNSVFAESIIYGDINGDGEVNSIDYAILKKYLLGKIKEFDKPNAIKAADVDGNEEINSIDFAFMKKYLLGLIKVFPAYEKSTPTPLITATPTPTNSTPSEFAKLKPSITDVRMSELNRNSIELLWDQVEGAVLYEVLRDDVSIGTTSDTYFADLNVSEGMNHIYKIRAVNDLGESSQDSSNILVNTMDEVIDSNTVLSEDRYYINLSLEGGATLDLNGYALNVKGDFIQNRGNVNVNSGDLKVNGDYTIYEDGQLVMMNEGDYVGVGGDFIISNYDIKHSEGCLSEGVLEIKGDFVFESMLGYFSAGGNHKVVLSGDKEQTVKSNNGLGFNELEIRNEYGVKIETPIGINKMKGNYRVIGGMNLNYVGIVEGDVIVEGDLRLECPMLDLCGNRMVVLGSIIQGYEGPMVHVRINGGSIEVDGDYSMGPSAILEMTNEGDYVGVGGDFIISNYDIKHSEGCLSEGVLEIKGDFVFESMLGYFSAGGNHKVVLSGDKEQAVKSNNGLGFNELEIRNEYGVKIETPIGINKMKGNYRVIGGMNLNYVGIVEGDVIVEGDLRLECPMLDLCGNRMVVLGNIIQGYEGPIVHVRINGGSIEVDGDYSMGPNAILEMMNEGDYVGVGGDFIISNYDIKHSEGCLSEGVLEIKGDLVFENMLGYFSAGGNHKVVLSGDKEQAVKSNNGLGFNELEIRNEYGVKIETPIGINKMKGNYRVIGGMNLNYVGIVEGDVIVEGDLRLECPMLDLCGNRMVVLGNIIQGYEGPIVHVRINGGSIEVDGDYSMGPSAILEMMNEGDYVGVGGNFTMASNVDHSEYLTAGNLEVKGDFTQSNGPSNFAASGTHRTILSGDTLQTITFEYPGTSSFNILKLTKPIDTGYIFNTTPIWKSLEE
;
A
#
# COMPACT_ATOMS: atom_id res chain seq x y z
N MET A 1 16.63 -1.77 34.94
CA MET A 1 16.35 -1.46 36.37
C MET A 1 16.69 0.00 36.76
N SER A 2 16.50 0.99 35.85
CA SER A 2 16.97 2.39 36.03
C SER A 2 15.85 3.46 36.06
N LYS A 3 14.59 3.11 35.75
CA LYS A 3 13.45 4.06 35.78
C LYS A 3 12.72 4.18 37.13
N ILE A 4 13.02 3.33 38.13
CA ILE A 4 12.34 3.35 39.45
C ILE A 4 13.06 4.25 40.49
N LYS A 5 14.31 4.67 40.26
CA LYS A 5 15.04 5.57 41.19
C LYS A 5 14.78 7.07 41.00
N LYS A 6 14.17 7.52 39.90
CA LYS A 6 13.87 8.94 39.66
C LYS A 6 12.49 9.40 40.16
N VAL A 7 11.55 8.48 40.37
CA VAL A 7 10.21 8.82 40.89
C VAL A 7 10.18 8.89 42.43
N PHE A 8 11.05 8.13 43.11
CA PHE A 8 11.16 8.16 44.58
C PHE A 8 11.82 9.43 45.14
N LEU A 9 12.61 10.15 44.33
CA LEU A 9 13.32 11.37 44.74
C LEU A 9 12.47 12.65 44.59
N LEU A 10 11.42 12.63 43.75
CA LEU A 10 10.47 13.74 43.63
C LEU A 10 9.41 13.71 44.75
N PHE A 11 9.09 12.52 45.25
CA PHE A 11 8.13 12.31 46.35
C PHE A 11 8.68 12.72 47.73
N LEU A 12 10.00 12.76 47.90
CA LEU A 12 10.67 13.15 49.16
C LEU A 12 10.88 14.67 49.32
N PHE A 13 10.69 15.46 48.25
CA PHE A 13 10.89 16.92 48.28
C PHE A 13 9.60 17.69 48.61
N VAL A 14 8.42 17.11 48.33
CA VAL A 14 7.13 17.74 48.67
C VAL A 14 6.71 17.45 50.13
N PHE A 15 7.25 16.38 50.73
CA PHE A 15 6.94 16.00 52.11
C PHE A 15 7.64 16.88 53.18
N PHE A 16 8.63 17.70 52.81
CA PHE A 16 9.44 18.50 53.76
C PHE A 16 9.04 19.98 53.86
N LEU A 17 8.09 20.45 53.06
CA LEU A 17 7.56 21.82 53.15
C LEU A 17 6.34 21.94 54.10
N PHE A 18 5.91 20.84 54.72
CA PHE A 18 4.72 20.80 55.58
C PHE A 18 4.99 20.94 57.08
N GLN A 19 6.21 21.20 57.54
CA GLN A 19 6.45 21.56 58.94
C GLN A 19 7.55 22.59 59.08
N ILE A 20 7.17 23.84 59.39
CA ILE A 20 7.66 24.69 60.48
C ILE A 20 7.16 26.12 60.23
N PHE A 21 6.01 26.46 60.81
CA PHE A 21 5.93 27.56 61.78
C PHE A 21 4.85 27.23 62.81
N SER A 22 5.27 27.21 64.08
CA SER A 22 4.56 26.74 65.26
C SER A 22 3.66 27.80 65.90
N VAL A 23 2.46 27.36 66.28
CA VAL A 23 1.85 27.37 67.65
C VAL A 23 1.90 28.66 68.49
N ILE A 24 0.72 29.27 68.70
CA ILE A 24 0.11 29.65 70.01
C ILE A 24 -1.42 29.49 69.85
N SER A 25 -2.01 28.36 70.27
CA SER A 25 -2.71 28.10 71.55
C SER A 25 -4.08 28.79 71.75
N ILE A 26 -5.11 27.97 71.51
CA ILE A 26 -6.42 27.83 72.18
C ILE A 26 -7.38 29.03 72.16
N ASN A 27 -8.42 28.89 71.34
CA ASN A 27 -9.80 28.83 71.83
C ASN A 27 -10.57 27.79 71.03
N ASN A 28 -11.14 26.81 71.73
CA ASN A 28 -12.12 25.89 71.17
C ASN A 28 -13.34 26.69 70.68
N SER A 29 -13.49 26.81 69.38
CA SER A 29 -14.82 26.78 68.76
C SER A 29 -14.81 25.66 67.74
N VAL A 30 -15.60 24.63 68.00
CA VAL A 30 -15.98 23.65 66.99
C VAL A 30 -16.67 24.44 65.88
N PHE A 31 -15.94 24.76 64.81
CA PHE A 31 -16.56 25.20 63.57
C PHE A 31 -17.17 23.94 62.97
N ALA A 32 -18.50 23.84 63.02
CA ALA A 32 -19.22 22.91 62.19
C ALA A 32 -18.86 23.25 60.73
N GLU A 33 -18.26 22.32 59.99
CA GLU A 33 -18.14 22.42 58.54
C GLU A 33 -19.53 22.72 57.97
N SER A 34 -19.67 23.86 57.31
CA SER A 34 -20.90 24.21 56.60
C SER A 34 -21.07 23.22 55.45
N ILE A 35 -22.12 22.41 55.48
CA ILE A 35 -22.47 21.49 54.40
C ILE A 35 -22.90 22.32 53.19
N ILE A 36 -22.26 22.12 52.05
CA ILE A 36 -22.69 22.67 50.75
C ILE A 36 -23.55 21.60 50.09
N TYR A 37 -24.86 21.84 50.01
CA TYR A 37 -25.76 20.95 49.30
C TYR A 37 -25.37 20.89 47.81
N GLY A 38 -25.28 19.69 47.26
CA GLY A 38 -24.86 19.39 45.89
C GLY A 38 -23.37 19.09 45.69
N ASP A 39 -22.49 19.43 46.64
CA ASP A 39 -21.05 19.14 46.58
C ASP A 39 -20.79 17.76 47.21
N ILE A 40 -20.88 16.71 46.40
CA ILE A 40 -20.81 15.31 46.84
C ILE A 40 -19.36 14.87 46.96
N ASN A 41 -18.47 15.40 46.11
CA ASN A 41 -17.06 15.05 46.13
C ASN A 41 -16.25 15.88 47.16
N GLY A 42 -16.84 16.93 47.75
CA GLY A 42 -16.28 17.79 48.79
C GLY A 42 -15.19 18.75 48.30
N ASP A 43 -15.22 19.16 47.02
CA ASP A 43 -14.24 20.06 46.41
C ASP A 43 -14.62 21.55 46.55
N GLY A 44 -15.78 21.84 47.11
CA GLY A 44 -16.30 23.19 47.34
C GLY A 44 -17.12 23.74 46.17
N GLU A 45 -17.24 23.01 45.06
CA GLU A 45 -18.03 23.37 43.89
C GLU A 45 -19.18 22.37 43.68
N VAL A 46 -20.27 22.83 43.07
CA VAL A 46 -21.37 21.96 42.65
C VAL A 46 -21.37 21.91 41.13
N ASN A 47 -20.85 20.81 40.57
CA ASN A 47 -20.64 20.69 39.13
C ASN A 47 -21.03 19.31 38.57
N SER A 48 -20.69 19.06 37.30
CA SER A 48 -21.05 17.82 36.60
C SER A 48 -20.42 16.56 37.20
N ILE A 49 -19.35 16.70 37.99
CA ILE A 49 -18.69 15.60 38.70
C ILE A 49 -19.60 15.08 39.81
N ASP A 50 -20.18 15.97 40.61
CA ASP A 50 -21.12 15.60 41.69
C ASP A 50 -22.38 14.93 41.12
N TYR A 51 -22.92 15.49 40.05
CA TYR A 51 -24.04 14.90 39.33
C TYR A 51 -23.74 13.49 38.79
N ALA A 52 -22.52 13.26 38.28
CA ALA A 52 -22.08 11.94 37.84
C ALA A 52 -21.91 10.96 39.00
N ILE A 53 -21.43 11.42 40.16
CA ILE A 53 -21.29 10.60 41.38
C ILE A 53 -22.67 10.21 41.91
N LEU A 54 -23.62 11.16 41.96
CA LEU A 54 -25.02 10.88 42.32
C LEU A 54 -25.66 9.86 41.37
N LYS A 55 -25.45 10.02 40.05
CA LYS A 55 -25.92 9.04 39.04
C LYS A 55 -25.35 7.64 39.29
N LYS A 56 -24.06 7.54 39.61
CA LYS A 56 -23.41 6.25 39.91
C LYS A 56 -24.02 5.60 41.15
N TYR A 57 -24.33 6.38 42.17
CA TYR A 57 -24.97 5.91 43.40
C TYR A 57 -26.39 5.39 43.13
N LEU A 58 -27.23 6.15 42.41
CA LEU A 58 -28.60 5.75 42.07
C LEU A 58 -28.67 4.53 41.15
N LEU A 59 -27.67 4.34 40.28
CA LEU A 59 -27.53 3.13 39.44
C LEU A 59 -26.91 1.94 40.19
N GLY A 60 -26.61 2.07 41.48
CA GLY A 60 -26.00 1.02 42.31
C GLY A 60 -24.55 0.69 41.94
N LYS A 61 -23.87 1.55 41.14
CA LYS A 61 -22.47 1.37 40.74
C LYS A 61 -21.48 1.70 41.85
N ILE A 62 -21.90 2.51 42.83
CA ILE A 62 -21.22 2.72 44.10
C ILE A 62 -22.23 2.52 45.24
N LYS A 63 -21.78 2.00 46.38
CA LYS A 63 -22.66 1.71 47.54
C LYS A 63 -22.55 2.72 48.67
N GLU A 64 -21.46 3.48 48.71
CA GLU A 64 -21.15 4.50 49.71
C GLU A 64 -20.39 5.65 49.02
N PHE A 65 -20.42 6.85 49.61
CA PHE A 65 -19.66 8.00 49.13
C PHE A 65 -18.34 8.14 49.88
N ASP A 66 -17.32 8.69 49.21
CA ASP A 66 -15.96 8.79 49.76
C ASP A 66 -15.79 9.90 50.83
N LYS A 67 -16.79 10.78 51.01
CA LYS A 67 -16.71 11.93 51.94
C LYS A 67 -17.70 11.84 53.11
N PRO A 68 -17.32 12.28 54.33
CA PRO A 68 -18.15 12.16 55.54
C PRO A 68 -19.52 12.84 55.47
N ASN A 69 -19.65 13.91 54.66
CA ASN A 69 -20.89 14.70 54.53
C ASN A 69 -21.63 14.49 53.19
N ALA A 70 -21.13 13.62 52.32
CA ALA A 70 -21.67 13.45 50.97
C ALA A 70 -23.11 12.95 50.93
N ILE A 71 -23.54 12.16 51.92
CA ILE A 71 -24.94 11.71 52.03
C ILE A 71 -25.88 12.92 52.22
N LYS A 72 -25.50 13.87 53.08
CA LYS A 72 -26.28 15.11 53.29
C LYS A 72 -26.14 16.08 52.12
N ALA A 73 -24.98 16.13 51.47
CA ALA A 73 -24.79 16.95 50.27
C ALA A 73 -25.59 16.40 49.08
N ALA A 74 -25.81 15.08 49.01
CA ALA A 74 -26.57 14.41 47.97
C ALA A 74 -28.10 14.50 48.16
N ASP A 75 -28.59 14.59 49.40
CA ASP A 75 -30.00 14.88 49.73
C ASP A 75 -30.27 16.38 49.58
N VAL A 76 -30.43 16.80 48.33
CA VAL A 76 -30.54 18.21 47.95
C VAL A 76 -31.96 18.75 48.09
N ASP A 77 -32.97 17.90 48.27
CA ASP A 77 -34.33 18.34 48.61
C ASP A 77 -34.61 18.29 50.13
N GLY A 78 -33.73 17.66 50.91
CA GLY A 78 -33.74 17.62 52.37
C GLY A 78 -34.84 16.72 52.92
N ASN A 79 -35.14 15.62 52.24
CA ASN A 79 -36.17 14.64 52.61
C ASN A 79 -35.59 13.39 53.32
N GLU A 80 -34.29 13.35 53.57
CA GLU A 80 -33.51 12.24 54.18
C GLU A 80 -33.37 10.98 53.31
N GLU A 81 -33.87 10.99 52.07
CA GLU A 81 -33.69 9.96 51.05
C GLU A 81 -32.83 10.49 49.91
N ILE A 82 -32.00 9.63 49.30
CA ILE A 82 -31.23 9.99 48.10
C ILE A 82 -31.83 9.20 46.94
N ASN A 83 -32.60 9.88 46.09
CA ASN A 83 -33.33 9.23 45.00
C ASN A 83 -33.35 10.07 43.71
N SER A 84 -34.23 9.72 42.77
CA SER A 84 -34.35 10.40 41.48
C SER A 84 -34.74 11.88 41.58
N ILE A 85 -35.34 12.29 42.70
CA ILE A 85 -35.76 13.68 42.95
C ILE A 85 -34.51 14.56 43.19
N ASP A 86 -33.57 14.11 44.01
CA ASP A 86 -32.28 14.78 44.21
C ASP A 86 -31.49 14.91 42.92
N PHE A 87 -31.51 13.86 42.10
CA PHE A 87 -30.88 13.85 40.79
C PHE A 87 -31.50 14.89 39.85
N ALA A 88 -32.82 15.03 39.87
CA ALA A 88 -33.52 16.05 39.09
C ALA A 88 -33.17 17.47 39.57
N PHE A 89 -33.07 17.71 40.87
CA PHE A 89 -32.64 19.00 41.41
C PHE A 89 -31.17 19.31 41.08
N MET A 90 -30.26 18.34 41.16
CA MET A 90 -28.86 18.50 40.71
C MET A 90 -28.78 18.87 39.23
N LYS A 91 -29.59 18.22 38.36
CA LYS A 91 -29.68 18.58 36.94
C LYS A 91 -30.20 20.01 36.76
N LYS A 92 -31.25 20.38 37.48
CA LYS A 92 -31.80 21.76 37.45
C LYS A 92 -30.75 22.79 37.87
N TYR A 93 -29.95 22.50 38.90
CA TYR A 93 -28.90 23.39 39.38
C TYR A 93 -27.78 23.57 38.34
N LEU A 94 -27.30 22.48 37.72
CA LEU A 94 -26.25 22.55 36.69
C LEU A 94 -26.69 23.23 35.40
N LEU A 95 -27.98 23.15 35.08
CA LEU A 95 -28.59 23.89 33.97
C LEU A 95 -28.89 25.36 34.33
N GLY A 96 -28.56 25.78 35.56
CA GLY A 96 -28.80 27.14 36.05
C GLY A 96 -30.28 27.45 36.33
N LEU A 97 -31.17 26.45 36.24
CA LEU A 97 -32.62 26.57 36.45
C LEU A 97 -32.99 26.81 37.92
N ILE A 98 -32.12 26.40 38.85
CA ILE A 98 -32.18 26.79 40.27
C ILE A 98 -30.82 27.31 40.70
N LYS A 99 -30.80 28.33 41.57
CA LYS A 99 -29.56 28.94 42.09
C LYS A 99 -29.15 28.37 43.46
N VAL A 100 -30.08 27.74 44.16
CA VAL A 100 -29.89 27.09 45.47
C VAL A 100 -30.76 25.83 45.53
N PHE A 101 -30.36 24.85 46.32
CA PHE A 101 -31.12 23.61 46.50
C PHE A 101 -32.22 23.74 47.56
N PRO A 102 -33.37 23.03 47.43
CA PRO A 102 -34.46 23.12 48.41
C PRO A 102 -34.07 22.74 49.86
N ALA A 103 -33.09 21.84 50.04
CA ALA A 103 -32.56 21.49 51.35
C ALA A 103 -31.91 22.68 52.08
N TYR A 104 -31.37 23.65 51.33
CA TYR A 104 -30.77 24.87 51.89
C TYR A 104 -31.83 25.73 52.60
N GLU A 105 -33.05 25.83 52.05
CA GLU A 105 -34.13 26.65 52.61
C GLU A 105 -34.67 26.09 53.94
N LYS A 106 -34.67 24.77 54.12
CA LYS A 106 -35.09 24.09 55.37
C LYS A 106 -34.16 24.35 56.57
N SER A 107 -32.96 24.88 56.35
CA SER A 107 -31.91 25.03 57.37
C SER A 107 -31.79 26.44 57.99
N THR A 108 -32.64 27.39 57.62
CA THR A 108 -32.58 28.78 58.14
C THR A 108 -33.68 29.08 59.17
N PRO A 109 -33.37 29.70 60.33
CA PRO A 109 -34.41 30.22 61.22
C PRO A 109 -35.01 31.49 60.61
N THR A 110 -36.35 31.51 60.55
CA THR A 110 -37.21 32.60 60.09
C THR A 110 -36.77 34.00 60.54
N PRO A 111 -36.58 34.98 59.62
CA PRO A 111 -36.52 36.38 60.00
C PRO A 111 -37.92 36.98 60.12
N LEU A 112 -38.07 37.72 61.21
CA LEU A 112 -39.25 38.47 61.65
C LEU A 112 -39.62 39.59 60.66
N ILE A 113 -40.90 39.68 60.32
CA ILE A 113 -41.49 40.84 59.64
C ILE A 113 -41.36 42.07 60.55
N THR A 114 -40.73 43.14 60.06
CA THR A 114 -41.07 44.51 60.51
C THR A 114 -40.66 45.56 59.45
N ALA A 115 -41.64 46.11 58.73
CA ALA A 115 -41.66 47.53 58.36
C ALA A 115 -43.06 47.92 57.87
N THR A 116 -43.68 48.87 58.58
CA THR A 116 -44.87 49.61 58.17
C THR A 116 -44.40 50.87 57.40
N PRO A 117 -45.16 51.38 56.41
CA PRO A 117 -44.62 52.24 55.36
C PRO A 117 -44.40 53.67 55.84
N THR A 118 -43.41 54.35 55.26
CA THR A 118 -43.33 55.81 55.25
C THR A 118 -43.24 56.27 53.79
N PRO A 119 -44.12 57.16 53.32
CA PRO A 119 -44.17 57.58 51.92
C PRO A 119 -43.06 58.60 51.66
N THR A 120 -42.28 58.42 50.60
CA THR A 120 -41.49 59.52 50.04
C THR A 120 -41.53 59.48 48.52
N ASN A 121 -41.90 60.62 47.93
CA ASN A 121 -42.11 60.85 46.51
C ASN A 121 -40.95 60.37 45.61
N SER A 122 -41.31 59.48 44.70
CA SER A 122 -41.10 59.51 43.24
C SER A 122 -39.76 60.01 42.68
N THR A 123 -38.83 59.06 42.59
CA THR A 123 -38.11 58.81 41.33
C THR A 123 -38.55 57.44 40.80
N PRO A 124 -38.97 57.29 39.53
CA PRO A 124 -39.38 55.99 39.01
C PRO A 124 -38.24 54.98 39.11
N SER A 125 -38.55 53.76 39.55
CA SER A 125 -37.64 52.63 39.53
C SER A 125 -37.08 52.41 38.13
N GLU A 126 -35.87 51.89 38.02
CA GLU A 126 -35.26 51.54 36.72
C GLU A 126 -36.14 50.54 35.95
N PHE A 127 -36.83 49.64 36.67
CA PHE A 127 -37.80 48.69 36.12
C PHE A 127 -39.00 49.39 35.45
N ALA A 128 -39.60 50.40 36.10
CA ALA A 128 -40.67 51.19 35.51
C ALA A 128 -40.21 52.09 34.33
N LYS A 129 -38.93 52.48 34.29
CA LYS A 129 -38.37 53.27 33.17
C LYS A 129 -38.06 52.40 31.96
N LEU A 130 -37.38 51.28 32.17
CA LEU A 130 -36.92 50.41 31.09
C LEU A 130 -38.04 49.50 30.57
N LYS A 131 -38.99 49.13 31.45
CA LYS A 131 -40.03 48.13 31.18
C LYS A 131 -39.44 46.92 30.44
N PRO A 132 -38.66 46.06 31.15
CA PRO A 132 -38.00 44.94 30.51
C PRO A 132 -39.00 44.06 29.75
N SER A 133 -38.55 43.40 28.68
CA SER A 133 -39.35 42.42 27.94
C SER A 133 -39.03 41.03 28.43
N ILE A 134 -40.04 40.16 28.48
CA ILE A 134 -39.85 38.72 28.71
C ILE A 134 -39.46 38.07 27.38
N THR A 135 -38.42 37.25 27.40
CA THR A 135 -37.91 36.52 26.23
C THR A 135 -38.14 35.02 26.35
N ASP A 136 -38.01 34.32 25.21
CA ASP A 136 -38.09 32.85 25.11
C ASP A 136 -39.36 32.25 25.73
N VAL A 137 -40.49 32.94 25.56
CA VAL A 137 -41.79 32.42 25.98
C VAL A 137 -42.16 31.28 25.05
N ARG A 138 -42.42 30.10 25.64
CA ARG A 138 -42.71 28.88 24.88
C ARG A 138 -43.58 27.92 25.68
N MET A 139 -44.13 26.95 24.98
CA MET A 139 -44.89 25.86 25.56
C MET A 139 -44.00 24.64 25.83
N SER A 140 -44.17 24.01 27.00
CA SER A 140 -43.56 22.72 27.34
C SER A 140 -44.52 21.56 27.20
N GLU A 141 -45.80 21.76 27.51
CA GLU A 141 -46.86 20.77 27.31
C GLU A 141 -48.13 21.43 26.77
N LEU A 142 -48.75 20.77 25.78
CA LEU A 142 -50.04 21.15 25.22
C LEU A 142 -50.98 19.94 25.22
N ASN A 143 -52.08 20.00 25.96
CA ASN A 143 -53.14 19.00 25.98
C ASN A 143 -54.49 19.66 25.71
N ARG A 144 -55.53 18.87 25.44
CA ARG A 144 -56.88 19.39 25.15
C ARG A 144 -57.49 20.20 26.29
N ASN A 145 -56.98 20.02 27.52
CA ASN A 145 -57.49 20.62 28.74
C ASN A 145 -56.40 21.08 29.72
N SER A 146 -55.12 21.03 29.33
CA SER A 146 -54.03 21.59 30.12
C SER A 146 -52.90 22.14 29.25
N ILE A 147 -52.26 23.21 29.71
CA ILE A 147 -51.19 23.94 29.02
C ILE A 147 -50.08 24.24 30.02
N GLU A 148 -48.83 24.08 29.60
CA GLU A 148 -47.67 24.45 30.40
C GLU A 148 -46.75 25.43 29.66
N LEU A 149 -46.55 26.60 30.25
CA LEU A 149 -45.75 27.71 29.72
C LEU A 149 -44.42 27.82 30.46
N LEU A 150 -43.37 28.17 29.71
CA LEU A 150 -42.01 28.48 30.20
C LEU A 150 -41.54 29.80 29.60
N TRP A 151 -40.72 30.54 30.33
CA TRP A 151 -40.08 31.76 29.86
C TRP A 151 -38.75 32.04 30.58
N ASP A 152 -37.99 33.01 30.10
CA ASP A 152 -36.74 33.42 30.76
C ASP A 152 -36.98 34.29 32.01
N GLN A 153 -36.07 34.19 32.98
CA GLN A 153 -36.10 35.04 34.16
C GLN A 153 -35.85 36.51 33.79
N VAL A 154 -36.72 37.41 34.23
CA VAL A 154 -36.55 38.86 34.11
C VAL A 154 -35.88 39.42 35.35
N GLU A 155 -34.75 40.11 35.16
CA GLU A 155 -34.02 40.77 36.26
C GLU A 155 -34.90 41.81 36.97
N GLY A 156 -34.94 41.75 38.30
CA GLY A 156 -35.77 42.63 39.14
C GLY A 156 -37.24 42.22 39.29
N ALA A 157 -37.68 41.13 38.64
CA ALA A 157 -39.00 40.56 38.86
C ALA A 157 -39.06 39.74 40.16
N VAL A 158 -40.13 39.89 40.93
CA VAL A 158 -40.42 39.04 42.11
C VAL A 158 -41.56 38.06 41.86
N LEU A 159 -42.42 38.33 40.87
CA LEU A 159 -43.45 37.42 40.38
C LEU A 159 -43.77 37.70 38.91
N TYR A 160 -44.46 36.77 38.28
CA TYR A 160 -45.01 36.86 36.94
C TYR A 160 -46.53 36.70 37.00
N GLU A 161 -47.23 37.55 36.27
CA GLU A 161 -48.66 37.43 36.04
C GLU A 161 -48.89 36.82 34.65
N VAL A 162 -49.69 35.76 34.60
CA VAL A 162 -50.03 35.05 33.36
C VAL A 162 -51.48 35.39 33.00
N LEU A 163 -51.65 35.89 31.78
CA LEU A 163 -52.93 36.26 31.22
C LEU A 163 -53.30 35.28 30.11
N ARG A 164 -54.54 34.79 30.15
CA ARG A 164 -55.17 34.04 29.06
C ARG A 164 -56.36 34.84 28.57
N ASP A 165 -56.40 35.13 27.28
CA ASP A 165 -57.45 35.91 26.64
C ASP A 165 -57.65 37.29 27.31
N ASP A 166 -56.53 37.96 27.61
CA ASP A 166 -56.43 39.24 28.34
C ASP A 166 -56.96 39.21 29.80
N VAL A 167 -57.26 38.02 30.34
CA VAL A 167 -57.68 37.84 31.73
C VAL A 167 -56.55 37.18 32.53
N SER A 168 -56.16 37.80 33.64
CA SER A 168 -55.21 37.22 34.60
C SER A 168 -55.78 35.92 35.17
N ILE A 169 -55.09 34.80 34.91
CA ILE A 169 -55.49 33.46 35.36
C ILE A 169 -54.68 33.00 36.58
N GLY A 170 -53.60 33.70 36.91
CA GLY A 170 -52.77 33.40 38.06
C GLY A 170 -51.46 34.19 38.09
N THR A 171 -50.75 34.07 39.20
CA THR A 171 -49.40 34.60 39.37
C THR A 171 -48.47 33.49 39.86
N THR A 172 -47.19 33.56 39.52
CA THR A 172 -46.15 32.60 39.92
C THR A 172 -44.84 33.33 40.19
N SER A 173 -44.04 32.87 41.16
CA SER A 173 -42.67 33.36 41.35
C SER A 173 -41.65 32.62 40.47
N ASP A 174 -42.03 31.45 39.96
CA ASP A 174 -41.21 30.65 39.06
C ASP A 174 -41.31 31.15 37.62
N THR A 175 -40.39 30.73 36.76
CA THR A 175 -40.42 31.02 35.31
C THR A 175 -41.19 29.97 34.51
N TYR A 176 -42.26 29.46 35.13
CA TYR A 176 -43.11 28.38 34.64
C TYR A 176 -44.53 28.55 35.16
N PHE A 177 -45.53 28.20 34.34
CA PHE A 177 -46.93 28.16 34.76
C PHE A 177 -47.72 27.04 34.07
N ALA A 178 -48.41 26.23 34.86
CA ALA A 178 -49.32 25.19 34.39
C ALA A 178 -50.78 25.66 34.49
N ASP A 179 -51.41 25.89 33.36
CA ASP A 179 -52.85 26.11 33.25
C ASP A 179 -53.56 24.76 33.10
N LEU A 180 -54.01 24.20 34.22
CA LEU A 180 -54.71 22.91 34.28
C LEU A 180 -56.22 23.00 34.02
N ASN A 181 -56.73 24.20 33.73
CA ASN A 181 -58.17 24.45 33.57
C ASN A 181 -58.47 25.19 32.26
N VAL A 182 -57.71 24.91 31.20
CA VAL A 182 -58.04 25.39 29.86
C VAL A 182 -59.22 24.59 29.33
N SER A 183 -60.24 25.30 28.88
CA SER A 183 -61.35 24.70 28.17
C SER A 183 -60.90 24.36 26.76
N GLU A 184 -61.33 23.22 26.24
CA GLU A 184 -61.09 22.89 24.83
C GLU A 184 -61.68 23.99 23.92
N GLY A 185 -60.88 24.48 22.97
CA GLY A 185 -61.22 25.64 22.17
C GLY A 185 -60.20 25.94 21.08
N MET A 186 -60.68 26.61 20.03
CA MET A 186 -59.92 26.89 18.80
C MET A 186 -58.75 27.85 19.02
N ASN A 187 -58.87 28.85 19.90
CA ASN A 187 -57.77 29.78 20.17
C ASN A 187 -57.82 30.29 21.61
N HIS A 188 -56.70 30.20 22.30
CA HIS A 188 -56.39 30.91 23.55
C HIS A 188 -55.11 31.71 23.37
N ILE A 189 -55.14 33.00 23.71
CA ILE A 189 -53.96 33.88 23.63
C ILE A 189 -53.35 34.01 25.02
N TYR A 190 -52.08 33.62 25.16
CA TYR A 190 -51.33 33.78 26.38
C TYR A 190 -50.36 34.96 26.31
N LYS A 191 -50.28 35.73 27.40
CA LYS A 191 -49.29 36.77 27.65
C LYS A 191 -48.77 36.64 29.06
N ILE A 192 -47.49 36.90 29.25
CA ILE A 192 -46.88 36.98 30.58
C ILE A 192 -46.37 38.40 30.80
N ARG A 193 -46.47 38.88 32.03
CA ARG A 193 -45.83 40.12 32.46
C ARG A 193 -45.14 39.93 33.80
N ALA A 194 -43.92 40.41 33.90
CA ALA A 194 -43.12 40.37 35.12
C ALA A 194 -43.48 41.56 36.02
N VAL A 195 -43.49 41.34 37.33
CA VAL A 195 -43.84 42.35 38.34
C VAL A 195 -42.74 42.41 39.39
N ASN A 196 -42.28 43.61 39.72
CA ASN A 196 -41.25 43.82 40.75
C ASN A 196 -41.84 43.96 42.17
N ASP A 197 -40.97 44.13 43.16
CA ASP A 197 -41.30 44.30 44.58
C ASP A 197 -42.13 45.57 44.89
N LEU A 198 -42.12 46.56 43.99
CA LEU A 198 -42.92 47.78 44.06
C LEU A 198 -44.29 47.66 43.37
N GLY A 199 -44.59 46.50 42.76
CA GLY A 199 -45.84 46.26 42.02
C GLY A 199 -45.86 46.84 40.61
N GLU A 200 -44.70 47.26 40.08
CA GLU A 200 -44.57 47.79 38.72
C GLU A 200 -44.45 46.64 37.72
N SER A 201 -45.11 46.74 36.56
CA SER A 201 -45.11 45.69 35.53
C SER A 201 -44.16 45.97 34.37
N SER A 202 -43.62 44.88 33.81
CA SER A 202 -42.85 44.83 32.57
C SER A 202 -43.70 45.16 31.33
N GLN A 203 -43.10 45.13 30.14
CA GLN A 203 -43.90 44.94 28.92
C GLN A 203 -44.52 43.55 28.95
N ASP A 204 -45.70 43.40 28.36
CA ASP A 204 -46.26 42.08 28.11
C ASP A 204 -45.35 41.35 27.14
N SER A 205 -45.23 40.03 27.28
CA SER A 205 -44.54 39.19 26.31
C SER A 205 -45.20 39.29 24.93
N SER A 206 -44.50 38.79 23.91
CA SER A 206 -45.15 38.43 22.65
C SER A 206 -46.32 37.48 22.92
N ASN A 207 -47.36 37.58 22.09
CA ASN A 207 -48.49 36.67 22.17
C ASN A 207 -48.08 35.26 21.79
N ILE A 208 -48.65 34.28 22.51
CA ILE A 208 -48.67 32.89 22.07
C ILE A 208 -50.11 32.49 21.86
N LEU A 209 -50.43 32.06 20.64
CA LEU A 209 -51.73 31.53 20.30
C LEU A 209 -51.70 30.01 20.40
N VAL A 210 -52.58 29.46 21.21
CA VAL A 210 -52.68 28.02 21.45
C VAL A 210 -54.07 27.53 21.03
N ASN A 211 -54.09 26.52 20.16
CA ASN A 211 -55.29 25.77 19.83
C ASN A 211 -55.25 24.41 20.53
N THR A 212 -56.28 24.12 21.31
CA THR A 212 -56.39 22.88 22.09
C THR A 212 -57.22 21.80 21.38
N MET A 213 -57.68 22.08 20.16
CA MET A 213 -58.33 21.15 19.24
C MET A 213 -57.43 20.86 18.02
N ASP A 214 -57.89 19.97 17.15
CA ASP A 214 -57.31 19.76 15.83
C ASP A 214 -57.76 20.90 14.91
N GLU A 215 -56.83 21.53 14.19
CA GLU A 215 -57.11 22.69 13.33
C GLU A 215 -57.12 22.31 11.85
N VAL A 216 -58.05 22.90 11.09
CA VAL A 216 -58.04 22.87 9.63
C VAL A 216 -57.91 24.29 9.09
N ILE A 217 -56.83 24.56 8.36
CA ILE A 217 -56.63 25.81 7.62
C ILE A 217 -57.05 25.58 6.17
N ASP A 218 -58.19 26.13 5.77
CA ASP A 218 -58.76 26.00 4.42
C ASP A 218 -58.74 27.31 3.60
N SER A 219 -58.13 28.36 4.16
CA SER A 219 -57.97 29.67 3.52
C SER A 219 -56.60 30.28 3.81
N ASN A 220 -56.16 31.17 2.94
CA ASN A 220 -54.83 31.78 3.02
C ASN A 220 -54.61 32.47 4.38
N THR A 221 -53.57 32.05 5.08
CA THR A 221 -53.25 32.45 6.45
C THR A 221 -51.81 32.94 6.51
N VAL A 222 -51.60 34.12 7.09
CA VAL A 222 -50.28 34.69 7.41
C VAL A 222 -50.17 34.79 8.92
N LEU A 223 -49.09 34.24 9.50
CA LEU A 223 -48.85 34.32 10.93
C LEU A 223 -48.38 35.73 11.34
N SER A 224 -48.80 36.14 12.53
CA SER A 224 -48.42 37.40 13.17
C SER A 224 -47.92 37.20 14.60
N GLU A 225 -47.84 35.96 15.05
CA GLU A 225 -47.46 35.52 16.39
C GLU A 225 -47.15 34.02 16.35
N ASP A 226 -46.45 33.52 17.38
CA ASP A 226 -46.14 32.10 17.51
C ASP A 226 -47.41 31.29 17.80
N ARG A 227 -47.55 30.15 17.12
CA ARG A 227 -48.74 29.30 17.22
C ARG A 227 -48.43 27.89 17.65
N TYR A 228 -49.34 27.31 18.43
CA TYR A 228 -49.29 25.94 18.91
C TYR A 228 -50.59 25.21 18.58
N TYR A 229 -50.50 24.07 17.90
CA TYR A 229 -51.63 23.22 17.53
C TYR A 229 -51.46 21.80 18.09
N ILE A 230 -52.57 21.14 18.40
CA ILE A 230 -52.56 19.69 18.72
C ILE A 230 -52.21 18.91 17.44
N ASN A 231 -53.10 18.95 16.45
CA ASN A 231 -52.87 18.47 15.08
C ASN A 231 -53.26 19.59 14.12
N LEU A 232 -52.65 19.59 12.94
CA LEU A 232 -52.93 20.59 11.91
C LEU A 232 -53.20 19.91 10.58
N SER A 233 -54.21 20.41 9.85
CA SER A 233 -54.44 20.09 8.45
C SER A 233 -54.47 21.36 7.62
N LEU A 234 -53.70 21.40 6.53
CA LEU A 234 -53.83 22.42 5.49
C LEU A 234 -54.68 21.83 4.35
N GLU A 235 -55.80 22.46 4.03
CA GLU A 235 -56.76 21.97 3.04
C GLU A 235 -57.14 23.06 2.02
N GLY A 236 -57.97 22.70 1.05
CA GLY A 236 -58.58 23.66 0.12
C GLY A 236 -57.61 24.36 -0.84
N GLY A 237 -56.34 23.94 -0.88
CA GLY A 237 -55.29 24.64 -1.62
C GLY A 237 -54.83 25.94 -0.96
N ALA A 238 -55.05 26.10 0.35
CA ALA A 238 -54.67 27.29 1.10
C ALA A 238 -53.15 27.50 1.16
N THR A 239 -52.75 28.77 1.32
CA THR A 239 -51.36 29.13 1.64
C THR A 239 -51.22 29.47 3.12
N LEU A 240 -50.29 28.81 3.82
CA LEU A 240 -49.88 29.10 5.18
C LEU A 240 -48.48 29.74 5.16
N ASP A 241 -48.39 31.03 5.47
CA ASP A 241 -47.14 31.79 5.56
C ASP A 241 -46.76 32.03 7.01
N LEU A 242 -45.64 31.47 7.45
CA LEU A 242 -45.14 31.59 8.83
C LEU A 242 -44.57 32.98 9.11
N ASN A 243 -44.15 33.74 8.10
CA ASN A 243 -43.76 35.15 8.23
C ASN A 243 -42.80 35.44 9.42
N GLY A 244 -41.81 34.58 9.63
CA GLY A 244 -40.79 34.70 10.69
C GLY A 244 -41.20 34.19 12.07
N TYR A 245 -42.42 33.65 12.24
CA TYR A 245 -42.92 33.11 13.51
C TYR A 245 -42.75 31.60 13.63
N ALA A 246 -42.81 31.10 14.86
CA ALA A 246 -42.79 29.68 15.14
C ALA A 246 -44.20 29.06 15.04
N LEU A 247 -44.29 27.93 14.35
CA LEU A 247 -45.48 27.10 14.27
C LEU A 247 -45.16 25.72 14.84
N ASN A 248 -45.76 25.39 15.98
CA ASN A 248 -45.50 24.14 16.70
C ASN A 248 -46.75 23.24 16.64
N VAL A 249 -46.60 22.04 16.11
CA VAL A 249 -47.65 21.02 16.03
C VAL A 249 -47.25 19.86 16.93
N LYS A 250 -48.04 19.55 17.96
CA LYS A 250 -47.72 18.50 18.94
C LYS A 250 -47.87 17.08 18.37
N GLY A 251 -48.84 16.87 17.50
CA GLY A 251 -49.07 15.62 16.79
C GLY A 251 -48.68 15.77 15.33
N ASP A 252 -49.58 15.38 14.44
CA ASP A 252 -49.31 15.28 13.02
C ASP A 252 -49.72 16.55 12.27
N PHE A 253 -48.97 16.85 11.21
CA PHE A 253 -49.33 17.89 10.24
C PHE A 253 -49.65 17.24 8.89
N ILE A 254 -50.88 17.41 8.41
CA ILE A 254 -51.33 16.92 7.10
C ILE A 254 -51.50 18.09 6.15
N GLN A 255 -50.64 18.20 5.16
CA GLN A 255 -50.77 19.16 4.07
C GLN A 255 -51.45 18.50 2.87
N ASN A 256 -52.76 18.68 2.76
CA ASN A 256 -53.54 18.19 1.64
C ASN A 256 -53.76 19.32 0.62
N ARG A 257 -52.84 19.41 -0.36
CA ARG A 257 -52.73 20.54 -1.31
C ARG A 257 -52.23 21.83 -0.63
N GLY A 258 -52.05 22.89 -1.42
CA GLY A 258 -51.70 24.22 -0.90
C GLY A 258 -50.24 24.41 -0.54
N ASN A 259 -49.85 25.60 -0.09
CA ASN A 259 -48.43 25.96 0.12
C ASN A 259 -48.13 26.28 1.58
N VAL A 260 -47.05 25.72 2.12
CA VAL A 260 -46.48 26.13 3.41
C VAL A 260 -45.22 26.93 3.12
N ASN A 261 -45.28 28.24 3.35
CA ASN A 261 -44.14 29.15 3.21
C ASN A 261 -43.52 29.38 4.60
N VAL A 262 -42.29 28.92 4.80
CA VAL A 262 -41.61 29.03 6.09
C VAL A 262 -41.15 30.47 6.36
N ASN A 263 -40.65 31.18 5.35
CA ASN A 263 -40.44 32.63 5.36
C ASN A 263 -39.69 33.19 6.61
N SER A 264 -38.51 32.65 6.85
CA SER A 264 -37.61 32.81 8.02
C SER A 264 -38.21 32.37 9.36
N GLY A 265 -39.27 31.55 9.34
CA GLY A 265 -39.93 30.99 10.52
C GLY A 265 -39.45 29.59 10.89
N ASP A 266 -39.99 29.09 12.00
CA ASP A 266 -39.68 27.79 12.58
C ASP A 266 -40.92 26.87 12.58
N LEU A 267 -41.00 25.89 11.67
CA LEU A 267 -42.03 24.86 11.71
C LEU A 267 -41.54 23.63 12.50
N LYS A 268 -42.21 23.28 13.59
CA LYS A 268 -41.88 22.12 14.41
C LYS A 268 -43.09 21.19 14.52
N VAL A 269 -42.99 20.01 13.93
CA VAL A 269 -44.00 18.95 13.99
C VAL A 269 -43.44 17.83 14.85
N ASN A 270 -44.06 17.53 15.99
CA ASN A 270 -43.57 16.49 16.90
C ASN A 270 -43.96 15.07 16.44
N GLY A 271 -45.09 14.93 15.71
CA GLY A 271 -45.51 13.70 15.03
C GLY A 271 -45.05 13.67 13.57
N ASP A 272 -45.87 13.06 12.72
CA ASP A 272 -45.59 12.90 11.29
C ASP A 272 -45.98 14.17 10.52
N TYR A 273 -45.17 14.53 9.50
CA TYR A 273 -45.53 15.57 8.55
C TYR A 273 -45.73 14.94 7.17
N THR A 274 -47.00 14.91 6.74
CA THR A 274 -47.40 14.31 5.46
C THR A 274 -47.89 15.37 4.49
N ILE A 275 -47.35 15.33 3.27
CA ILE A 275 -47.72 16.19 2.15
C ILE A 275 -48.40 15.33 1.08
N TYR A 276 -49.61 15.70 0.68
CA TYR A 276 -50.40 15.03 -0.34
C TYR A 276 -50.66 15.90 -1.57
N GLU A 277 -50.91 15.21 -2.69
CA GLU A 277 -51.40 15.75 -3.96
C GLU A 277 -50.45 16.79 -4.61
N ASP A 278 -50.79 18.09 -4.57
CA ASP A 278 -50.05 19.20 -5.16
C ASP A 278 -49.49 20.17 -4.10
N GLY A 279 -49.48 19.77 -2.82
CA GLY A 279 -49.11 20.67 -1.73
C GLY A 279 -47.61 20.94 -1.66
N GLN A 280 -47.14 22.20 -1.67
CA GLN A 280 -45.71 22.52 -1.67
C GLN A 280 -45.19 23.00 -0.30
N LEU A 281 -44.03 22.50 0.12
CA LEU A 281 -43.23 23.09 1.19
C LEU A 281 -42.20 24.04 0.57
N VAL A 282 -42.18 25.29 1.04
CA VAL A 282 -41.36 26.37 0.48
C VAL A 282 -40.40 26.89 1.55
N MET A 283 -39.11 26.60 1.34
CA MET A 283 -37.95 27.00 2.14
C MET A 283 -36.92 27.69 1.22
N MET A 284 -36.93 29.02 1.21
CA MET A 284 -36.13 29.87 0.32
C MET A 284 -35.26 30.90 1.05
N ASN A 285 -35.32 30.97 2.39
CA ASN A 285 -34.49 31.85 3.21
C ASN A 285 -33.52 31.04 4.08
N GLU A 286 -32.33 31.59 4.34
CA GLU A 286 -31.30 30.95 5.16
C GLU A 286 -31.80 30.59 6.58
N GLY A 287 -32.70 31.40 7.13
CA GLY A 287 -33.33 31.17 8.44
C GLY A 287 -34.52 30.21 8.44
N ASP A 288 -34.93 29.64 7.30
CA ASP A 288 -36.03 28.69 7.26
C ASP A 288 -35.66 27.39 7.99
N TYR A 289 -36.50 26.96 8.92
CA TYR A 289 -36.32 25.71 9.63
C TYR A 289 -37.60 24.89 9.69
N VAL A 290 -37.47 23.58 9.41
CA VAL A 290 -38.54 22.59 9.55
C VAL A 290 -37.99 21.40 10.33
N GLY A 291 -38.55 21.11 11.50
CA GLY A 291 -38.23 19.95 12.30
C GLY A 291 -39.40 18.96 12.37
N VAL A 292 -39.18 17.71 12.01
CA VAL A 292 -40.17 16.62 12.04
C VAL A 292 -39.73 15.55 13.03
N GLY A 293 -40.52 15.34 14.08
CA GLY A 293 -40.27 14.38 15.15
C GLY A 293 -40.61 12.95 14.78
N GLY A 294 -41.58 12.75 13.88
CA GLY A 294 -41.94 11.48 13.26
C GLY A 294 -41.44 11.38 11.82
N ASP A 295 -42.21 10.71 10.98
CA ASP A 295 -41.90 10.45 9.58
C ASP A 295 -42.23 11.68 8.71
N PHE A 296 -41.38 11.97 7.72
CA PHE A 296 -41.62 12.98 6.70
C PHE A 296 -42.01 12.29 5.39
N ILE A 297 -43.28 12.46 5.02
CA ILE A 297 -43.90 11.70 3.92
C ILE A 297 -44.40 12.67 2.86
N ILE A 298 -43.97 12.47 1.62
CA ILE A 298 -44.48 13.20 0.46
C ILE A 298 -45.12 12.18 -0.47
N SER A 299 -46.41 12.34 -0.79
CA SER A 299 -47.18 11.44 -1.66
C SER A 299 -48.00 12.21 -2.69
N ASN A 300 -47.47 12.37 -3.90
CA ASN A 300 -47.96 13.36 -4.88
C ASN A 300 -48.13 12.80 -6.30
N TYR A 301 -49.15 13.27 -7.03
CA TYR A 301 -49.52 12.71 -8.34
C TYR A 301 -48.61 13.19 -9.50
N ASP A 302 -48.36 14.49 -9.68
CA ASP A 302 -47.84 15.00 -10.98
C ASP A 302 -46.81 16.13 -10.90
N ILE A 303 -46.34 16.51 -9.70
CA ILE A 303 -45.46 17.66 -9.54
C ILE A 303 -44.02 17.20 -9.30
N LYS A 304 -43.08 17.81 -10.01
CA LYS A 304 -41.67 17.89 -9.61
C LYS A 304 -41.61 18.60 -8.26
N HIS A 305 -41.80 17.86 -7.19
CA HIS A 305 -41.84 18.46 -5.88
C HIS A 305 -40.51 19.13 -5.61
N SER A 306 -40.52 20.29 -4.95
CA SER A 306 -39.34 21.06 -4.53
C SER A 306 -38.45 21.76 -5.58
N GLU A 307 -38.67 21.62 -6.90
CA GLU A 307 -37.85 22.35 -7.90
C GLU A 307 -38.03 23.88 -7.71
N GLY A 308 -37.05 24.51 -7.09
CA GLY A 308 -37.07 25.93 -6.72
C GLY A 308 -37.81 26.28 -5.41
N CYS A 309 -38.43 25.31 -4.73
CA CYS A 309 -39.10 25.56 -3.44
C CYS A 309 -38.24 25.21 -2.23
N LEU A 310 -37.26 24.31 -2.36
CA LEU A 310 -36.30 23.97 -1.30
C LEU A 310 -34.91 24.43 -1.72
N SER A 311 -34.61 25.72 -1.54
CA SER A 311 -33.33 26.32 -1.94
C SER A 311 -32.45 26.75 -0.77
N GLU A 312 -33.02 27.01 0.41
CA GLU A 312 -32.29 27.43 1.60
C GLU A 312 -32.90 26.77 2.84
N GLY A 313 -32.27 26.93 4.00
CA GLY A 313 -32.81 26.45 5.27
C GLY A 313 -32.53 24.97 5.55
N VAL A 314 -33.05 24.51 6.69
CA VAL A 314 -32.79 23.17 7.24
C VAL A 314 -34.08 22.39 7.45
N LEU A 315 -34.16 21.21 6.84
CA LEU A 315 -35.17 20.20 7.10
C LEU A 315 -34.55 19.09 7.96
N GLU A 316 -34.89 19.05 9.26
CA GLU A 316 -34.46 18.02 10.20
C GLU A 316 -35.56 16.98 10.42
N ILE A 317 -35.22 15.70 10.31
CA ILE A 317 -36.16 14.58 10.38
C ILE A 317 -35.64 13.52 11.35
N LYS A 318 -36.50 13.09 12.28
CA LYS A 318 -36.20 12.07 13.28
C LYS A 318 -36.81 10.69 12.97
N GLY A 319 -37.87 10.62 12.17
CA GLY A 319 -38.44 9.37 11.62
C GLY A 319 -37.95 9.07 10.19
N ASP A 320 -38.73 8.31 9.43
CA ASP A 320 -38.37 7.93 8.06
C ASP A 320 -38.57 9.08 7.06
N PHE A 321 -37.76 9.10 6.00
CA PHE A 321 -37.98 9.96 4.83
C PHE A 321 -38.59 9.12 3.70
N VAL A 322 -39.81 9.46 3.31
CA VAL A 322 -40.56 8.73 2.28
C VAL A 322 -41.04 9.68 1.19
N PHE A 323 -40.59 9.44 -0.04
CA PHE A 323 -41.08 10.16 -1.21
C PHE A 323 -41.75 9.21 -2.21
N GLU A 324 -43.05 9.37 -2.41
CA GLU A 324 -43.82 8.62 -3.39
C GLU A 324 -44.44 9.57 -4.40
N SER A 325 -44.13 9.37 -5.68
CA SER A 325 -44.75 10.13 -6.76
C SER A 325 -45.06 9.25 -7.97
N MET A 326 -46.04 9.63 -8.80
CA MET A 326 -46.29 8.91 -10.06
C MET A 326 -45.34 9.36 -11.17
N LEU A 327 -44.98 10.65 -11.21
CA LEU A 327 -44.18 11.26 -12.29
C LEU A 327 -43.08 12.22 -11.80
N GLY A 328 -43.05 12.58 -10.50
CA GLY A 328 -42.12 13.55 -9.93
C GLY A 328 -40.85 12.95 -9.32
N TYR A 329 -39.88 13.81 -9.02
CA TYR A 329 -38.67 13.51 -8.23
C TYR A 329 -38.52 14.55 -7.11
N PHE A 330 -37.83 14.19 -6.03
CA PHE A 330 -37.42 15.13 -4.99
C PHE A 330 -36.12 15.81 -5.41
N SER A 331 -36.04 17.14 -5.30
CA SER A 331 -34.84 17.89 -5.67
C SER A 331 -34.73 19.16 -4.84
N ALA A 332 -33.86 19.12 -3.83
CA ALA A 332 -33.42 20.30 -3.10
C ALA A 332 -32.21 20.94 -3.80
N GLY A 333 -32.14 22.28 -3.81
CA GLY A 333 -31.07 23.06 -4.44
C GLY A 333 -30.45 24.10 -3.50
N GLY A 334 -29.70 25.05 -4.07
CA GLY A 334 -29.15 26.21 -3.36
C GLY A 334 -28.20 25.84 -2.19
N ASN A 335 -28.55 26.24 -0.97
CA ASN A 335 -27.90 25.80 0.27
C ASN A 335 -28.86 25.02 1.19
N HIS A 336 -29.99 24.54 0.67
CA HIS A 336 -30.91 23.72 1.46
C HIS A 336 -30.21 22.48 2.00
N LYS A 337 -30.52 22.13 3.25
CA LYS A 337 -29.91 21.02 3.96
C LYS A 337 -30.96 20.09 4.56
N VAL A 338 -30.78 18.79 4.34
CA VAL A 338 -31.55 17.75 5.02
C VAL A 338 -30.70 17.12 6.11
N VAL A 339 -31.26 16.98 7.31
CA VAL A 339 -30.60 16.37 8.47
C VAL A 339 -31.41 15.15 8.93
N LEU A 340 -30.79 13.98 8.97
CA LEU A 340 -31.37 12.76 9.53
C LEU A 340 -30.80 12.53 10.94
N SER A 341 -31.63 12.74 11.98
CA SER A 341 -31.18 12.81 13.39
C SER A 341 -32.02 11.94 14.34
N GLY A 342 -32.64 10.88 13.83
CA GLY A 342 -33.46 9.96 14.61
C GLY A 342 -32.72 9.28 15.76
N ASP A 343 -33.50 8.85 16.76
CA ASP A 343 -33.04 8.08 17.92
C ASP A 343 -33.27 6.56 17.78
N LYS A 344 -33.60 6.14 16.55
CA LYS A 344 -33.74 4.77 16.06
C LYS A 344 -33.22 4.71 14.63
N GLU A 345 -33.03 3.52 14.07
CA GLU A 345 -32.77 3.35 12.63
C GLU A 345 -33.81 4.12 11.78
N GLN A 346 -33.33 4.90 10.81
CA GLN A 346 -34.17 5.63 9.84
C GLN A 346 -34.07 5.01 8.46
N THR A 347 -35.14 5.06 7.70
CA THR A 347 -35.17 4.66 6.29
C THR A 347 -35.35 5.86 5.37
N VAL A 348 -34.56 5.93 4.31
CA VAL A 348 -34.76 6.84 3.18
C VAL A 348 -35.20 6.00 1.98
N LYS A 349 -36.43 6.19 1.51
CA LYS A 349 -36.98 5.44 0.39
C LYS A 349 -37.83 6.28 -0.55
N SER A 350 -37.82 5.87 -1.81
CA SER A 350 -38.58 6.52 -2.87
C SER A 350 -38.83 5.58 -4.05
N ASN A 351 -39.95 5.80 -4.74
CA ASN A 351 -40.26 5.15 -6.01
C ASN A 351 -39.73 5.91 -7.26
N ASN A 352 -39.12 7.08 -7.06
CA ASN A 352 -38.48 7.94 -8.07
C ASN A 352 -37.14 8.50 -7.56
N GLY A 353 -36.50 9.39 -8.33
CA GLY A 353 -35.20 9.99 -7.96
C GLY A 353 -35.27 10.89 -6.71
N LEU A 354 -34.23 10.81 -5.88
CA LEU A 354 -34.00 11.67 -4.72
C LEU A 354 -32.74 12.51 -4.92
N GLY A 355 -32.88 13.83 -4.99
CA GLY A 355 -31.77 14.79 -5.07
C GLY A 355 -31.71 15.67 -3.84
N PHE A 356 -30.63 15.57 -3.09
CA PHE A 356 -30.32 16.42 -1.95
C PHE A 356 -29.26 17.44 -2.35
N ASN A 357 -29.39 18.67 -1.85
CA ASN A 357 -28.31 19.64 -2.01
C ASN A 357 -27.18 19.39 -1.01
N GLU A 358 -27.50 19.40 0.29
CA GLU A 358 -26.65 18.88 1.36
C GLU A 358 -27.45 17.85 2.18
N LEU A 359 -26.84 16.70 2.46
CA LEU A 359 -27.39 15.66 3.34
C LEU A 359 -26.42 15.43 4.50
N GLU A 360 -26.91 15.60 5.73
CA GLU A 360 -26.17 15.30 6.96
C GLU A 360 -26.85 14.16 7.71
N ILE A 361 -26.07 13.15 8.10
CA ILE A 361 -26.52 12.04 8.94
C ILE A 361 -25.95 12.23 10.35
N ARG A 362 -26.81 12.57 11.30
CA ARG A 362 -26.50 12.64 12.75
C ARG A 362 -27.02 11.43 13.53
N ASN A 363 -27.78 10.56 12.87
CA ASN A 363 -28.37 9.39 13.50
C ASN A 363 -27.29 8.38 13.89
N GLU A 364 -27.10 8.19 15.19
CA GLU A 364 -26.08 7.29 15.71
C GLU A 364 -26.41 5.80 15.49
N TYR A 365 -27.68 5.46 15.24
CA TYR A 365 -28.15 4.10 14.94
C TYR A 365 -28.04 3.74 13.46
N GLY A 366 -27.78 4.73 12.60
CA GLY A 366 -27.58 4.57 11.16
C GLY A 366 -28.85 4.78 10.33
N VAL A 367 -28.63 4.97 9.03
CA VAL A 367 -29.67 5.24 8.03
C VAL A 367 -29.63 4.20 6.93
N LYS A 368 -30.76 3.54 6.68
CA LYS A 368 -30.92 2.63 5.54
C LYS A 368 -31.40 3.42 4.32
N ILE A 369 -30.60 3.43 3.26
CA ILE A 369 -30.93 4.12 2.00
C ILE A 369 -31.34 3.08 0.96
N GLU A 370 -32.64 2.98 0.68
CA GLU A 370 -33.20 1.93 -0.20
C GLU A 370 -33.25 2.35 -1.68
N THR A 371 -33.13 3.65 -1.95
CA THR A 371 -33.22 4.23 -3.29
C THR A 371 -31.93 4.98 -3.63
N PRO A 372 -31.41 4.90 -4.88
CA PRO A 372 -30.26 5.70 -5.28
C PRO A 372 -30.51 7.20 -5.08
N ILE A 373 -29.52 7.90 -4.52
CA ILE A 373 -29.62 9.32 -4.20
C ILE A 373 -28.58 10.15 -4.95
N GLY A 374 -28.92 11.41 -5.20
CA GLY A 374 -28.00 12.44 -5.67
C GLY A 374 -27.67 13.41 -4.53
N ILE A 375 -26.42 13.83 -4.43
CA ILE A 375 -25.96 14.83 -3.44
C ILE A 375 -25.16 15.91 -4.16
N ASN A 376 -25.63 17.16 -4.16
CA ASN A 376 -24.89 18.24 -4.82
C ASN A 376 -23.61 18.61 -4.07
N LYS A 377 -23.64 18.68 -2.73
CA LYS A 377 -22.51 19.04 -1.86
C LYS A 377 -22.28 17.92 -0.85
N MET A 378 -21.37 17.01 -1.18
CA MET A 378 -21.05 15.85 -0.33
C MET A 378 -19.93 16.21 0.64
N LYS A 379 -20.13 15.98 1.94
CA LYS A 379 -19.14 16.21 3.00
C LYS A 379 -19.54 15.51 4.30
N GLY A 380 -18.55 15.25 5.16
CA GLY A 380 -18.79 14.72 6.50
C GLY A 380 -19.06 13.21 6.52
N ASN A 381 -19.75 12.76 7.56
CA ASN A 381 -19.94 11.34 7.82
C ASN A 381 -21.33 10.85 7.38
N TYR A 382 -21.35 9.73 6.66
CA TYR A 382 -22.55 9.05 6.19
C TYR A 382 -22.60 7.65 6.82
N ARG A 383 -23.26 7.56 7.98
CA ARG A 383 -23.49 6.28 8.67
C ARG A 383 -24.67 5.54 8.03
N VAL A 384 -24.37 4.62 7.12
CA VAL A 384 -25.37 3.89 6.35
C VAL A 384 -25.48 2.43 6.76
N ILE A 385 -26.68 1.88 6.69
CA ILE A 385 -26.93 0.46 6.98
C ILE A 385 -26.98 -0.30 5.65
N GLY A 386 -26.05 -1.26 5.49
CA GLY A 386 -25.86 -2.00 4.24
C GLY A 386 -24.93 -1.24 3.29
N GLY A 387 -25.46 -0.22 2.61
CA GLY A 387 -24.67 0.61 1.71
C GLY A 387 -25.43 1.81 1.15
N MET A 388 -24.71 2.63 0.40
CA MET A 388 -25.23 3.83 -0.27
C MET A 388 -25.02 3.71 -1.77
N ASN A 389 -26.06 3.97 -2.57
CA ASN A 389 -25.94 4.10 -4.02
C ASN A 389 -26.06 5.57 -4.43
N LEU A 390 -25.00 6.11 -5.04
CA LEU A 390 -24.94 7.48 -5.54
C LEU A 390 -25.13 7.52 -7.05
N ASN A 391 -26.17 8.21 -7.52
CA ASN A 391 -26.44 8.43 -8.94
C ASN A 391 -26.05 9.84 -9.42
N TYR A 392 -25.71 10.75 -8.51
CA TYR A 392 -25.19 12.07 -8.81
C TYR A 392 -24.38 12.62 -7.63
N VAL A 393 -23.19 13.17 -7.92
CA VAL A 393 -22.43 13.98 -6.97
C VAL A 393 -22.05 15.27 -7.67
N GLY A 394 -22.36 16.42 -7.07
CA GLY A 394 -22.01 17.73 -7.62
C GLY A 394 -20.56 18.10 -7.33
N ILE A 395 -20.24 18.27 -6.05
CA ILE A 395 -18.91 18.60 -5.53
C ILE A 395 -18.68 17.90 -4.18
N VAL A 396 -17.44 17.49 -3.93
CA VAL A 396 -16.96 17.06 -2.61
C VAL A 396 -16.35 18.28 -1.90
N GLU A 397 -16.98 18.73 -0.80
CA GLU A 397 -16.57 19.91 -0.03
C GLU A 397 -15.97 19.51 1.32
N GLY A 398 -14.77 18.93 1.29
CA GLY A 398 -14.07 18.43 2.49
C GLY A 398 -14.08 16.91 2.60
N ASP A 399 -13.58 16.41 3.73
CA ASP A 399 -13.45 14.97 3.94
C ASP A 399 -14.81 14.28 4.04
N VAL A 400 -14.90 13.10 3.42
CA VAL A 400 -16.09 12.25 3.39
C VAL A 400 -15.77 10.91 4.04
N ILE A 401 -16.64 10.45 4.92
CA ILE A 401 -16.59 9.09 5.49
C ILE A 401 -17.92 8.41 5.18
N VAL A 402 -17.87 7.23 4.60
CA VAL A 402 -19.04 6.36 4.40
C VAL A 402 -18.85 5.13 5.28
N GLU A 403 -19.68 4.98 6.32
CA GLU A 403 -19.67 3.79 7.18
C GLU A 403 -20.55 2.70 6.53
N GLY A 404 -20.04 2.01 5.52
CA GLY A 404 -20.74 0.94 4.79
C GLY A 404 -20.27 0.83 3.34
N ASP A 405 -20.94 -0.01 2.54
CA ASP A 405 -20.60 -0.17 1.12
C ASP A 405 -21.03 1.06 0.29
N LEU A 406 -20.25 1.40 -0.72
CA LEU A 406 -20.53 2.52 -1.62
C LEU A 406 -20.63 2.04 -3.07
N ARG A 407 -21.80 2.24 -3.68
CA ARG A 407 -22.04 2.00 -5.10
C ARG A 407 -22.08 3.33 -5.85
N LEU A 408 -21.25 3.46 -6.87
CA LEU A 408 -21.14 4.64 -7.71
C LEU A 408 -21.78 4.36 -9.07
N GLU A 409 -22.90 5.03 -9.33
CA GLU A 409 -23.61 5.08 -10.60
C GLU A 409 -23.68 6.51 -11.17
N CYS A 410 -23.01 7.46 -10.50
CA CYS A 410 -22.91 8.84 -10.92
C CYS A 410 -21.97 8.99 -12.14
N PRO A 411 -22.29 9.84 -13.13
CA PRO A 411 -21.43 10.04 -14.30
C PRO A 411 -20.02 10.52 -13.96
N MET A 412 -19.87 11.29 -12.88
CA MET A 412 -18.61 11.83 -12.39
C MET A 412 -18.64 11.92 -10.87
N LEU A 413 -17.53 11.52 -10.24
CA LEU A 413 -17.17 11.84 -8.87
C LEU A 413 -15.77 12.48 -8.91
N ASP A 414 -15.67 13.76 -8.59
CA ASP A 414 -14.38 14.47 -8.47
C ASP A 414 -14.14 14.82 -7.01
N LEU A 415 -13.07 14.31 -6.42
CA LEU A 415 -12.76 14.55 -5.01
C LEU A 415 -12.25 15.97 -4.74
N CYS A 416 -11.85 16.71 -5.77
CA CYS A 416 -11.38 18.09 -5.65
C CYS A 416 -10.28 18.27 -4.58
N GLY A 417 -9.37 17.29 -4.45
CA GLY A 417 -8.27 17.31 -3.49
C GLY A 417 -8.60 16.80 -2.08
N ASN A 418 -9.84 16.35 -1.82
CA ASN A 418 -10.27 15.90 -0.49
C ASN A 418 -10.08 14.40 -0.27
N ARG A 419 -10.20 13.97 1.00
CA ARG A 419 -10.12 12.56 1.40
C ARG A 419 -11.51 11.93 1.48
N MET A 420 -11.66 10.75 0.88
CA MET A 420 -12.83 9.89 1.01
C MET A 420 -12.43 8.56 1.67
N VAL A 421 -13.10 8.19 2.75
CA VAL A 421 -12.91 6.91 3.44
C VAL A 421 -14.20 6.11 3.34
N VAL A 422 -14.10 4.85 2.92
CA VAL A 422 -15.22 3.91 2.84
C VAL A 422 -14.91 2.71 3.73
N LEU A 423 -15.65 2.58 4.85
CA LEU A 423 -15.51 1.47 5.80
C LEU A 423 -16.25 0.21 5.35
N GLY A 424 -16.18 -0.06 4.05
CA GLY A 424 -16.87 -1.12 3.33
C GLY A 424 -16.21 -1.31 1.97
N SER A 425 -16.96 -1.81 0.99
CA SER A 425 -16.47 -2.00 -0.38
C SER A 425 -16.97 -0.90 -1.33
N ILE A 426 -16.21 -0.62 -2.38
CA ILE A 426 -16.63 0.26 -3.49
C ILE A 426 -17.01 -0.58 -4.70
N ILE A 427 -18.16 -0.28 -5.31
CA ILE A 427 -18.57 -0.80 -6.63
C ILE A 427 -18.73 0.39 -7.58
N GLN A 428 -17.88 0.47 -8.59
CA GLN A 428 -17.89 1.53 -9.59
C GLN A 428 -18.38 1.01 -10.94
N GLY A 429 -19.48 1.56 -11.49
CA GLY A 429 -19.81 1.40 -12.92
C GLY A 429 -20.10 -0.02 -13.44
N TYR A 430 -21.00 -0.75 -12.78
CA TYR A 430 -21.36 -2.13 -13.16
C TYR A 430 -22.45 -2.23 -14.25
N GLU A 431 -23.48 -1.37 -14.19
CA GLU A 431 -24.57 -1.28 -15.17
C GLU A 431 -24.87 0.20 -15.45
N GLY A 432 -24.92 0.60 -16.73
CA GLY A 432 -25.32 1.96 -17.12
C GLY A 432 -24.21 2.82 -17.73
N PRO A 433 -24.34 4.17 -17.66
CA PRO A 433 -23.41 5.11 -18.29
C PRO A 433 -22.01 5.04 -17.65
N MET A 434 -21.03 5.66 -18.31
CA MET A 434 -19.67 5.72 -17.79
C MET A 434 -19.62 6.42 -16.42
N VAL A 435 -18.96 5.78 -15.45
CA VAL A 435 -18.77 6.28 -14.09
C VAL A 435 -17.31 6.67 -13.94
N HIS A 436 -17.04 7.98 -13.97
CA HIS A 436 -15.69 8.52 -13.91
C HIS A 436 -15.38 8.99 -12.48
N VAL A 437 -14.38 8.38 -11.83
CA VAL A 437 -13.87 8.80 -10.52
C VAL A 437 -12.53 9.51 -10.73
N ARG A 438 -12.45 10.79 -10.36
CA ARG A 438 -11.23 11.61 -10.37
C ARG A 438 -10.74 11.87 -8.96
N ILE A 439 -9.50 11.50 -8.70
CA ILE A 439 -8.86 11.73 -7.39
C ILE A 439 -8.42 13.19 -7.23
N ASN A 440 -7.86 13.79 -8.29
CA ASN A 440 -7.62 15.24 -8.40
C ASN A 440 -6.88 15.88 -7.20
N GLY A 441 -5.77 15.27 -6.79
CA GLY A 441 -4.92 15.61 -5.64
C GLY A 441 -5.42 15.06 -4.30
N GLY A 442 -6.53 14.34 -4.28
CA GLY A 442 -7.17 13.78 -3.09
C GLY A 442 -6.77 12.33 -2.81
N SER A 443 -7.60 11.64 -2.01
CA SER A 443 -7.37 10.24 -1.69
C SER A 443 -8.65 9.45 -1.45
N ILE A 444 -8.69 8.19 -1.93
CA ILE A 444 -9.71 7.20 -1.53
C ILE A 444 -9.06 6.12 -0.67
N GLU A 445 -9.65 5.83 0.48
CA GLU A 445 -9.29 4.68 1.32
C GLU A 445 -10.51 3.77 1.47
N VAL A 446 -10.35 2.48 1.16
CA VAL A 446 -11.41 1.46 1.19
C VAL A 446 -10.98 0.35 2.14
N ASP A 447 -11.79 0.01 3.13
CA ASP A 447 -11.48 -1.12 4.05
C ASP A 447 -11.71 -2.48 3.38
N GLY A 448 -12.72 -2.58 2.50
CA GLY A 448 -13.06 -3.78 1.73
C GLY A 448 -12.50 -3.76 0.31
N ASP A 449 -13.24 -4.38 -0.61
CA ASP A 449 -12.84 -4.51 -2.02
C ASP A 449 -13.16 -3.24 -2.80
N TYR A 450 -12.37 -2.94 -3.83
CA TYR A 450 -12.73 -1.94 -4.84
C TYR A 450 -12.91 -2.65 -6.18
N SER A 451 -14.17 -2.78 -6.58
CA SER A 451 -14.59 -3.39 -7.83
C SER A 451 -14.99 -2.35 -8.88
N MET A 452 -14.33 -2.40 -10.03
CA MET A 452 -14.58 -1.56 -11.20
C MET A 452 -15.24 -2.40 -12.29
N GLY A 453 -16.48 -2.08 -12.64
CA GLY A 453 -17.22 -2.73 -13.71
C GLY A 453 -16.92 -2.14 -15.10
N PRO A 454 -17.62 -2.61 -16.15
CA PRO A 454 -17.28 -2.30 -17.54
C PRO A 454 -17.43 -0.83 -17.95
N SER A 455 -18.15 -0.03 -17.18
CA SER A 455 -18.35 1.39 -17.43
C SER A 455 -17.50 2.28 -16.51
N ALA A 456 -16.61 1.71 -15.69
CA ALA A 456 -15.78 2.47 -14.75
C ALA A 456 -14.62 3.19 -15.47
N ILE A 457 -14.18 4.33 -14.92
CA ILE A 457 -12.86 4.94 -15.16
C ILE A 457 -12.35 5.49 -13.83
N LEU A 458 -11.15 5.07 -13.42
CA LEU A 458 -10.43 5.68 -12.31
C LEU A 458 -9.31 6.55 -12.89
N GLU A 459 -9.32 7.85 -12.56
CA GLU A 459 -8.35 8.83 -13.02
C GLU A 459 -7.44 9.28 -11.85
N MET A 460 -6.16 8.92 -11.97
CA MET A 460 -5.03 9.28 -11.12
C MET A 460 -3.94 9.94 -12.00
N THR A 461 -3.95 11.27 -12.04
CA THR A 461 -3.16 12.11 -12.95
C THR A 461 -2.36 13.19 -12.22
N ASN A 462 -2.45 13.28 -10.89
CA ASN A 462 -1.65 14.15 -10.03
C ASN A 462 -0.72 13.33 -9.13
N GLU A 463 0.47 13.87 -8.84
CA GLU A 463 1.47 13.21 -7.98
C GLU A 463 0.92 12.88 -6.58
N GLY A 464 0.00 13.70 -6.06
CA GLY A 464 -0.64 13.50 -4.76
C GLY A 464 -1.83 12.52 -4.76
N ASP A 465 -2.24 11.98 -5.92
CA ASP A 465 -3.36 11.05 -5.98
C ASP A 465 -3.04 9.75 -5.24
N TYR A 466 -3.94 9.33 -4.34
CA TYR A 466 -3.79 8.09 -3.60
C TYR A 466 -5.08 7.27 -3.59
N VAL A 467 -4.97 5.96 -3.84
CA VAL A 467 -6.05 5.00 -3.65
C VAL A 467 -5.52 3.83 -2.85
N GLY A 468 -6.04 3.63 -1.63
CA GLY A 468 -5.71 2.51 -0.76
C GLY A 468 -6.87 1.53 -0.66
N VAL A 469 -6.63 0.25 -0.95
CA VAL A 469 -7.64 -0.81 -0.95
C VAL A 469 -7.26 -1.88 0.07
N GLY A 470 -8.11 -2.07 1.07
CA GLY A 470 -7.94 -3.03 2.16
C GLY A 470 -8.20 -4.48 1.75
N GLY A 471 -9.08 -4.68 0.78
CA GLY A 471 -9.38 -5.95 0.13
C GLY A 471 -8.80 -6.06 -1.28
N ASP A 472 -9.52 -6.74 -2.16
CA ASP A 472 -9.13 -7.00 -3.53
C ASP A 472 -9.42 -5.78 -4.43
N PHE A 473 -8.52 -5.51 -5.37
CA PHE A 473 -8.74 -4.53 -6.43
C PHE A 473 -9.08 -5.26 -7.72
N ILE A 474 -10.34 -5.14 -8.13
CA ILE A 474 -10.93 -5.95 -9.20
C ILE A 474 -11.37 -5.02 -10.33
N ILE A 475 -10.86 -5.26 -11.53
CA ILE A 475 -11.30 -4.58 -12.74
C ILE A 475 -11.94 -5.61 -13.67
N SER A 476 -13.21 -5.43 -14.00
CA SER A 476 -13.96 -6.28 -14.92
C SER A 476 -14.47 -5.43 -16.08
N ASN A 477 -13.87 -5.54 -17.27
CA ASN A 477 -14.13 -4.62 -18.37
C ASN A 477 -14.39 -5.25 -19.73
N TYR A 478 -15.32 -4.68 -20.51
CA TYR A 478 -15.69 -5.22 -21.82
C TYR A 478 -14.71 -4.79 -22.94
N ASP A 479 -14.46 -3.49 -23.10
CA ASP A 479 -13.73 -2.95 -24.28
C ASP A 479 -12.93 -1.67 -24.00
N ILE A 480 -13.00 -1.08 -22.80
CA ILE A 480 -12.23 0.14 -22.53
C ILE A 480 -10.78 -0.28 -22.22
N LYS A 481 -9.84 0.30 -22.96
CA LYS A 481 -8.43 0.34 -22.54
C LYS A 481 -8.39 1.15 -21.24
N HIS A 482 -8.42 0.48 -20.10
CA HIS A 482 -8.85 1.06 -18.82
C HIS A 482 -7.92 2.14 -18.23
N SER A 483 -6.92 2.61 -18.98
CA SER A 483 -5.78 3.29 -18.39
C SER A 483 -4.93 4.14 -19.35
N GLU A 484 -5.23 4.24 -20.66
CA GLU A 484 -4.43 5.13 -21.54
C GLU A 484 -4.62 6.60 -21.12
N GLY A 485 -3.67 7.09 -20.31
CA GLY A 485 -3.65 8.44 -19.75
C GLY A 485 -4.36 8.61 -18.39
N CYS A 486 -5.23 7.68 -18.00
CA CYS A 486 -6.01 7.81 -16.74
C CYS A 486 -5.20 7.42 -15.50
N LEU A 487 -4.26 6.47 -15.61
CA LEU A 487 -3.37 6.08 -14.52
C LEU A 487 -1.94 6.51 -14.88
N SER A 488 -1.62 7.78 -14.66
CA SER A 488 -0.33 8.37 -15.06
C SER A 488 0.49 8.90 -13.90
N GLU A 489 -0.12 9.22 -12.76
CA GLU A 489 0.56 9.66 -11.54
C GLU A 489 -0.10 9.02 -10.31
N GLY A 490 0.46 9.23 -9.13
CA GLY A 490 -0.13 8.78 -7.87
C GLY A 490 0.15 7.31 -7.52
N VAL A 491 -0.43 6.87 -6.42
CA VAL A 491 -0.17 5.55 -5.83
C VAL A 491 -1.47 4.77 -5.60
N LEU A 492 -1.56 3.60 -6.24
CA LEU A 492 -2.57 2.60 -5.96
C LEU A 492 -1.97 1.52 -5.03
N GLU A 493 -2.37 1.50 -3.77
CA GLU A 493 -1.94 0.53 -2.76
C GLU A 493 -3.03 -0.51 -2.50
N ILE A 494 -2.66 -1.79 -2.55
CA ILE A 494 -3.61 -2.92 -2.48
C ILE A 494 -3.12 -3.93 -1.45
N LYS A 495 -4.01 -4.33 -0.54
CA LYS A 495 -3.75 -5.34 0.49
C LYS A 495 -4.32 -6.73 0.16
N GLY A 496 -5.31 -6.84 -0.72
CA GLY A 496 -5.82 -8.09 -1.29
C GLY A 496 -5.26 -8.43 -2.67
N ASP A 497 -5.97 -9.21 -3.47
CA ASP A 497 -5.52 -9.59 -4.82
C ASP A 497 -5.69 -8.44 -5.83
N PHE A 498 -4.80 -8.38 -6.83
CA PHE A 498 -5.00 -7.57 -8.03
C PHE A 498 -5.58 -8.46 -9.13
N VAL A 499 -6.80 -8.15 -9.57
CA VAL A 499 -7.51 -8.94 -10.58
C VAL A 499 -7.93 -8.04 -11.74
N PHE A 500 -7.49 -8.37 -12.95
CA PHE A 500 -7.93 -7.71 -14.17
C PHE A 500 -8.55 -8.72 -15.14
N GLU A 501 -9.85 -8.60 -15.36
CA GLU A 501 -10.59 -9.40 -16.32
C GLU A 501 -11.12 -8.51 -17.43
N SER A 502 -10.72 -8.79 -18.67
CA SER A 502 -11.27 -8.09 -19.84
C SER A 502 -11.61 -9.02 -21.00
N MET A 503 -12.54 -8.61 -21.87
CA MET A 503 -12.77 -9.33 -23.14
C MET A 503 -11.79 -8.91 -24.24
N LEU A 504 -11.48 -7.61 -24.34
CA LEU A 504 -10.67 -7.04 -25.44
C LEU A 504 -9.54 -6.10 -24.96
N GLY A 505 -9.57 -5.67 -23.70
CA GLY A 505 -8.65 -4.66 -23.15
C GLY A 505 -7.40 -5.23 -22.47
N TYR A 506 -6.43 -4.36 -22.23
CA TYR A 506 -5.26 -4.59 -21.38
C TYR A 506 -5.19 -3.51 -20.29
N PHE A 507 -4.55 -3.84 -19.17
CA PHE A 507 -4.21 -2.86 -18.14
C PHE A 507 -2.86 -2.22 -18.49
N SER A 508 -2.75 -0.90 -18.45
CA SER A 508 -1.50 -0.18 -18.74
C SER A 508 -1.41 1.14 -17.96
N ALA A 509 -0.69 1.16 -16.85
CA ALA A 509 -0.35 2.40 -16.17
C ALA A 509 0.89 3.04 -16.81
N GLY A 510 0.94 4.38 -16.84
CA GLY A 510 2.03 5.17 -17.43
C GLY A 510 2.62 6.21 -16.47
N GLY A 511 3.39 7.15 -17.03
CA GLY A 511 3.92 8.32 -16.30
C GLY A 511 4.80 7.97 -15.10
N ASN A 512 4.42 8.40 -13.90
CA ASN A 512 5.00 7.98 -12.62
C ASN A 512 4.01 7.23 -11.73
N HIS A 513 2.89 6.74 -12.27
CA HIS A 513 1.94 5.95 -11.50
C HIS A 513 2.61 4.71 -10.91
N LYS A 514 2.29 4.41 -9.66
CA LYS A 514 2.87 3.28 -8.92
C LYS A 514 1.76 2.39 -8.34
N VAL A 515 1.93 1.09 -8.53
CA VAL A 515 1.12 0.07 -7.84
C VAL A 515 1.94 -0.53 -6.69
N VAL A 516 1.36 -0.59 -5.50
CA VAL A 516 1.99 -1.15 -4.29
C VAL A 516 1.18 -2.35 -3.81
N LEU A 517 1.81 -3.50 -3.67
CA LEU A 517 1.21 -4.71 -3.07
C LEU A 517 1.73 -4.87 -1.65
N SER A 518 0.88 -4.63 -0.65
CA SER A 518 1.25 -4.50 0.78
C SER A 518 0.41 -5.36 1.72
N GLY A 519 -0.20 -6.44 1.22
CA GLY A 519 -1.05 -7.34 1.99
C GLY A 519 -0.35 -8.02 3.16
N ASP A 520 -1.16 -8.43 4.15
CA ASP A 520 -0.75 -9.17 5.35
C ASP A 520 -0.95 -10.69 5.22
N LYS A 521 -1.22 -11.15 4.00
CA LYS A 521 -1.36 -12.55 3.55
C LYS A 521 -0.77 -12.67 2.15
N GLU A 522 -0.58 -13.88 1.65
CA GLU A 522 -0.21 -14.08 0.24
C GLU A 522 -1.21 -13.34 -0.68
N GLN A 523 -0.68 -12.55 -1.63
CA GLN A 523 -1.47 -11.87 -2.66
C GLN A 523 -1.24 -12.54 -4.02
N ALA A 524 -2.19 -12.37 -4.92
CA ALA A 524 -2.01 -12.74 -6.32
C ALA A 524 -2.24 -11.57 -7.27
N VAL A 525 -1.51 -11.59 -8.38
CA VAL A 525 -1.73 -10.74 -9.55
C VAL A 525 -2.22 -11.64 -10.68
N LYS A 526 -3.47 -11.45 -11.08
CA LYS A 526 -4.18 -12.34 -12.02
C LYS A 526 -4.83 -11.54 -13.14
N SER A 527 -4.72 -12.06 -14.36
CA SER A 527 -5.37 -11.47 -15.52
C SER A 527 -5.58 -12.47 -16.66
N ASN A 528 -6.66 -12.28 -17.42
CA ASN A 528 -6.91 -13.00 -18.68
C ASN A 528 -6.35 -12.28 -19.92
N ASN A 529 -5.75 -11.09 -19.75
CA ASN A 529 -5.13 -10.26 -20.79
C ASN A 529 -3.80 -9.63 -20.30
N GLY A 530 -3.18 -8.79 -21.11
CA GLY A 530 -1.91 -8.13 -20.77
C GLY A 530 -2.01 -7.17 -19.57
N LEU A 531 -1.00 -7.22 -18.70
CA LEU A 531 -0.82 -6.31 -17.57
C LEU A 531 0.47 -5.49 -17.76
N GLY A 532 0.34 -4.16 -17.80
CA GLY A 532 1.45 -3.22 -17.86
C GLY A 532 1.43 -2.28 -16.65
N PHE A 533 2.45 -2.38 -15.82
CA PHE A 533 2.68 -1.47 -14.70
C PHE A 533 3.76 -0.46 -15.10
N ASN A 534 3.59 0.80 -14.70
CA ASN A 534 4.68 1.76 -14.83
C ASN A 534 5.74 1.50 -13.74
N GLU A 535 5.35 1.51 -12.48
CA GLU A 535 6.15 1.04 -11.35
C GLU A 535 5.33 0.04 -10.52
N LEU A 536 5.95 -1.07 -10.14
CA LEU A 536 5.37 -2.09 -9.25
C LEU A 536 6.29 -2.26 -8.04
N GLU A 537 5.75 -2.03 -6.84
CA GLU A 537 6.43 -2.15 -5.56
C GLU A 537 5.79 -3.29 -4.74
N ILE A 538 6.58 -4.29 -4.35
CA ILE A 538 6.09 -5.38 -3.48
C ILE A 538 6.62 -5.14 -2.06
N ARG A 539 5.70 -4.81 -1.15
CA ARG A 539 5.95 -4.68 0.31
C ARG A 539 5.45 -5.88 1.11
N ASN A 540 4.64 -6.73 0.49
CA ASN A 540 4.07 -7.90 1.12
C ASN A 540 5.17 -8.89 1.57
N GLU A 541 5.25 -9.13 2.88
CA GLU A 541 6.26 -10.01 3.44
C GLU A 541 5.99 -11.51 3.21
N TYR A 542 4.75 -11.89 2.96
CA TYR A 542 4.32 -13.27 2.65
C TYR A 542 4.53 -13.62 1.16
N GLY A 543 4.71 -12.61 0.31
CA GLY A 543 5.00 -12.75 -1.10
C GLY A 543 3.77 -12.63 -2.00
N VAL A 544 4.06 -12.45 -3.30
CA VAL A 544 3.05 -12.24 -4.34
C VAL A 544 3.16 -13.31 -5.41
N LYS A 545 2.06 -13.99 -5.70
CA LYS A 545 1.99 -14.94 -6.81
C LYS A 545 1.58 -14.21 -8.09
N ILE A 546 2.48 -14.17 -9.08
CA ILE A 546 2.21 -13.55 -10.38
C ILE A 546 1.78 -14.65 -11.35
N GLU A 547 0.48 -14.75 -11.63
CA GLU A 547 -0.09 -15.83 -12.43
C GLU A 547 -0.13 -15.53 -13.93
N THR A 548 0.01 -14.25 -14.29
CA THR A 548 -0.04 -13.77 -15.68
C THR A 548 1.25 -13.00 -16.00
N PRO A 549 1.82 -13.12 -17.21
CA PRO A 549 2.98 -12.32 -17.60
C PRO A 549 2.70 -10.82 -17.47
N ILE A 550 3.66 -10.08 -16.91
CA ILE A 550 3.52 -8.64 -16.64
C ILE A 550 4.60 -7.83 -17.37
N GLY A 551 4.26 -6.60 -17.71
CA GLY A 551 5.19 -5.57 -18.15
C GLY A 551 5.46 -4.59 -17.01
N ILE A 552 6.72 -4.17 -16.85
CA ILE A 552 7.12 -3.15 -15.87
C ILE A 552 7.96 -2.09 -16.58
N ASN A 553 7.48 -0.85 -16.64
CA ASN A 553 8.21 0.21 -17.34
C ASN A 553 9.47 0.65 -16.56
N LYS A 554 9.37 0.80 -15.23
CA LYS A 554 10.45 1.20 -14.33
C LYS A 554 10.65 0.13 -13.26
N MET A 555 11.61 -0.76 -13.48
CA MET A 555 11.92 -1.86 -12.57
C MET A 555 12.99 -1.44 -11.57
N LYS A 556 12.73 -1.63 -10.27
CA LYS A 556 13.67 -1.35 -9.17
C LYS A 556 13.20 -1.99 -7.87
N GLY A 557 14.12 -2.22 -6.94
CA GLY A 557 13.80 -2.69 -5.59
C GLY A 557 13.58 -4.20 -5.53
N ASN A 558 12.85 -4.65 -4.50
CA ASN A 558 12.68 -6.06 -4.20
C ASN A 558 11.33 -6.59 -4.68
N TYR A 559 11.36 -7.73 -5.38
CA TYR A 559 10.20 -8.46 -5.88
C TYR A 559 10.14 -9.82 -5.21
N ARG A 560 9.43 -9.89 -4.08
CA ARG A 560 9.17 -11.16 -3.37
C ARG A 560 8.04 -11.93 -4.05
N VAL A 561 8.39 -12.93 -4.85
CA VAL A 561 7.43 -13.65 -5.70
C VAL A 561 7.29 -15.10 -5.28
N ILE A 562 6.07 -15.62 -5.32
CA ILE A 562 5.80 -17.03 -5.00
C ILE A 562 5.89 -17.85 -6.30
N GLY A 563 6.87 -18.76 -6.36
CA GLY A 563 7.17 -19.56 -7.55
C GLY A 563 8.09 -18.80 -8.50
N GLY A 564 7.54 -17.83 -9.24
CA GLY A 564 8.34 -16.99 -10.14
C GLY A 564 7.56 -15.84 -10.76
N MET A 565 8.27 -15.01 -11.51
CA MET A 565 7.73 -13.87 -12.25
C MET A 565 8.06 -14.02 -13.73
N ASN A 566 7.07 -13.85 -14.60
CA ASN A 566 7.26 -13.78 -16.05
C ASN A 566 7.14 -12.33 -16.53
N LEU A 567 8.23 -11.79 -17.10
CA LEU A 567 8.29 -10.43 -17.65
C LEU A 567 8.17 -10.46 -19.17
N ASN A 568 7.14 -9.82 -19.70
CA ASN A 568 6.93 -9.66 -21.16
C ASN A 568 7.32 -8.27 -21.68
N TYR A 569 7.61 -7.31 -20.79
CA TYR A 569 8.12 -5.99 -21.13
C TYR A 569 8.90 -5.40 -19.95
N VAL A 570 10.08 -4.85 -20.21
CA VAL A 570 10.82 -4.02 -19.27
C VAL A 570 11.23 -2.73 -19.99
N GLY A 571 10.88 -1.58 -19.43
CA GLY A 571 11.27 -0.29 -20.01
C GLY A 571 12.71 0.08 -19.66
N ILE A 572 12.97 0.28 -18.36
CA ILE A 572 14.26 0.63 -17.79
C ILE A 572 14.42 0.01 -16.40
N VAL A 573 15.66 -0.38 -16.07
CA VAL A 573 16.09 -0.70 -14.70
C VAL A 573 16.69 0.57 -14.08
N GLU A 574 16.02 1.16 -13.08
CA GLU A 574 16.41 2.46 -12.48
C GLU A 574 17.24 2.33 -11.19
N GLY A 575 17.52 1.11 -10.75
CA GLY A 575 18.30 0.82 -9.55
C GLY A 575 18.47 -0.68 -9.36
N ASP A 576 19.04 -1.07 -8.21
CA ASP A 576 19.24 -2.49 -7.91
C ASP A 576 17.90 -3.23 -7.82
N VAL A 577 17.87 -4.43 -8.39
CA VAL A 577 16.70 -5.31 -8.43
C VAL A 577 17.02 -6.62 -7.72
N ILE A 578 16.12 -7.06 -6.85
CA ILE A 578 16.16 -8.40 -6.25
C ILE A 578 14.86 -9.10 -6.61
N VAL A 579 14.93 -10.31 -7.15
CA VAL A 579 13.78 -11.19 -7.37
C VAL A 579 13.93 -12.39 -6.44
N GLU A 580 13.06 -12.49 -5.43
CA GLU A 580 13.03 -13.65 -4.52
C GLU A 580 12.18 -14.76 -5.14
N GLY A 581 12.71 -15.47 -6.14
CA GLY A 581 12.04 -16.56 -6.86
C GLY A 581 12.58 -16.72 -8.29
N ASP A 582 11.93 -17.56 -9.11
CA ASP A 582 12.33 -17.75 -10.51
C ASP A 582 11.98 -16.52 -11.36
N LEU A 583 12.83 -16.19 -12.34
CA LEU A 583 12.61 -15.11 -13.29
C LEU A 583 12.57 -15.66 -14.72
N ARG A 584 11.41 -15.52 -15.37
CA ARG A 584 11.23 -15.85 -16.79
C ARG A 584 11.21 -14.56 -17.60
N LEU A 585 12.05 -14.50 -18.63
CA LEU A 585 12.20 -13.35 -19.51
C LEU A 585 11.66 -13.68 -20.89
N GLU A 586 10.55 -13.04 -21.23
CA GLU A 586 9.89 -13.07 -22.54
C GLU A 586 9.77 -11.67 -23.16
N CYS A 587 10.38 -10.68 -22.50
CA CYS A 587 10.48 -9.32 -22.98
C CYS A 587 11.50 -9.21 -24.14
N PRO A 588 11.25 -8.38 -25.17
CA PRO A 588 12.22 -8.22 -26.27
C PRO A 588 13.60 -7.74 -25.82
N MET A 589 13.65 -6.97 -24.72
CA MET A 589 14.89 -6.41 -24.19
C MET A 589 14.78 -6.20 -22.68
N LEU A 590 15.83 -6.60 -21.96
CA LEU A 590 16.15 -6.21 -20.60
C LEU A 590 17.53 -5.54 -20.63
N ASP A 591 17.61 -4.25 -20.33
CA ASP A 591 18.87 -3.51 -20.20
C ASP A 591 19.05 -3.10 -18.74
N LEU A 592 20.13 -3.57 -18.11
CA LEU A 592 20.41 -3.27 -16.70
C LEU A 592 20.88 -1.83 -16.48
N CYS A 593 21.34 -1.14 -17.54
CA CYS A 593 21.78 0.26 -17.47
C CYS A 593 22.81 0.51 -16.35
N GLY A 594 23.71 -0.44 -16.09
CA GLY A 594 24.75 -0.34 -15.06
C GLY A 594 24.34 -0.80 -13.66
N ASN A 595 23.11 -1.25 -13.45
CA ASN A 595 22.61 -1.67 -12.13
C ASN A 595 22.84 -3.15 -11.84
N ARG A 596 22.68 -3.53 -10.57
CA ARG A 596 22.77 -4.94 -10.13
C ARG A 596 21.39 -5.60 -10.08
N MET A 597 21.29 -6.80 -10.62
CA MET A 597 20.13 -7.68 -10.52
C MET A 597 20.51 -8.98 -9.83
N VAL A 598 19.78 -9.34 -8.77
CA VAL A 598 19.95 -10.60 -8.04
C VAL A 598 18.67 -11.42 -8.18
N VAL A 599 18.79 -12.70 -8.54
CA VAL A 599 17.68 -13.64 -8.66
C VAL A 599 17.95 -14.81 -7.72
N LEU A 600 17.14 -14.94 -6.65
CA LEU A 600 17.26 -16.01 -5.65
C LEU A 600 16.59 -17.33 -6.10
N GLY A 601 16.60 -17.58 -7.40
CA GLY A 601 15.98 -18.70 -8.08
C GLY A 601 16.67 -18.93 -9.43
N ASN A 602 15.93 -19.43 -10.41
CA ASN A 602 16.45 -19.68 -11.76
C ASN A 602 16.12 -18.51 -12.70
N ILE A 603 16.97 -18.29 -13.71
CA ILE A 603 16.63 -17.45 -14.87
C ILE A 603 16.30 -18.32 -16.07
N ILE A 604 15.16 -18.07 -16.71
CA ILE A 604 14.75 -18.69 -17.96
C ILE A 604 14.59 -17.59 -19.02
N GLN A 605 15.44 -17.59 -20.04
CA GLN A 605 15.46 -16.56 -21.08
C GLN A 605 15.05 -17.13 -22.44
N GLY A 606 14.10 -16.52 -23.13
CA GLY A 606 13.89 -16.73 -24.58
C GLY A 606 13.52 -18.15 -25.03
N TYR A 607 12.73 -18.89 -24.23
CA TYR A 607 12.18 -20.19 -24.62
C TYR A 607 10.91 -20.09 -25.49
N GLU A 608 10.13 -19.03 -25.29
CA GLU A 608 8.91 -18.74 -26.05
C GLU A 608 8.92 -17.26 -26.47
N GLY A 609 8.22 -16.94 -27.55
CA GLY A 609 8.04 -15.54 -27.99
C GLY A 609 9.19 -14.97 -28.84
N PRO A 610 9.43 -13.64 -28.79
CA PRO A 610 10.42 -12.95 -29.62
C PRO A 610 11.86 -13.26 -29.20
N ILE A 611 12.83 -12.70 -29.94
CA ILE A 611 14.22 -12.65 -29.48
C ILE A 611 14.29 -11.81 -28.20
N VAL A 612 14.92 -12.36 -27.16
CA VAL A 612 15.06 -11.76 -25.83
C VAL A 612 16.51 -11.35 -25.62
N HIS A 613 16.78 -10.04 -25.68
CA HIS A 613 18.09 -9.48 -25.38
C HIS A 613 18.23 -9.18 -23.89
N VAL A 614 19.28 -9.68 -23.24
CA VAL A 614 19.69 -9.27 -21.89
C VAL A 614 21.01 -8.52 -22.01
N ARG A 615 21.00 -7.21 -21.78
CA ARG A 615 22.17 -6.33 -21.81
C ARG A 615 22.63 -6.01 -20.40
N ILE A 616 23.87 -6.38 -20.10
CA ILE A 616 24.46 -6.10 -18.79
C ILE A 616 24.88 -4.63 -18.68
N ASN A 617 25.47 -4.07 -19.73
CA ASN A 617 25.67 -2.63 -19.91
C ASN A 617 26.35 -1.89 -18.72
N GLY A 618 27.42 -2.47 -18.19
CA GLY A 618 28.20 -2.03 -17.03
C GLY A 618 27.66 -2.54 -15.69
N GLY A 619 26.58 -3.31 -15.69
CA GLY A 619 25.90 -3.83 -14.51
C GLY A 619 26.31 -5.26 -14.15
N SER A 620 25.46 -5.94 -13.38
CA SER A 620 25.72 -7.32 -12.98
C SER A 620 24.44 -8.13 -12.77
N ILE A 621 24.43 -9.40 -13.20
CA ILE A 621 23.41 -10.40 -12.83
C ILE A 621 24.03 -11.43 -11.89
N GLU A 622 23.37 -11.71 -10.77
CA GLU A 622 23.69 -12.83 -9.88
C GLU A 622 22.47 -13.74 -9.78
N VAL A 623 22.65 -15.03 -10.06
CA VAL A 623 21.61 -16.06 -10.03
C VAL A 623 22.01 -17.10 -9.00
N ASP A 624 21.16 -17.41 -8.01
CA ASP A 624 21.44 -18.47 -7.03
C ASP A 624 21.24 -19.87 -7.63
N GLY A 625 20.27 -20.02 -8.53
CA GLY A 625 19.98 -21.26 -9.27
C GLY A 625 20.60 -21.30 -10.67
N ASP A 626 19.92 -21.99 -11.58
CA ASP A 626 20.34 -22.18 -12.96
C ASP A 626 20.01 -20.95 -13.82
N TYR A 627 20.85 -20.68 -14.82
CA TYR A 627 20.53 -19.73 -15.88
C TYR A 627 20.45 -20.47 -17.22
N SER A 628 19.21 -20.65 -17.67
CA SER A 628 18.83 -21.34 -18.91
C SER A 628 18.49 -20.35 -20.03
N MET A 629 19.25 -20.42 -21.12
CA MET A 629 19.04 -19.64 -22.34
C MET A 629 18.44 -20.51 -23.44
N GLY A 630 17.21 -20.19 -23.85
CA GLY A 630 16.48 -20.90 -24.90
C GLY A 630 16.84 -20.47 -26.34
N PRO A 631 16.08 -20.96 -27.34
CA PRO A 631 16.30 -20.71 -28.77
C PRO A 631 16.36 -19.25 -29.20
N ASN A 632 15.70 -18.36 -28.47
CA ASN A 632 15.57 -16.94 -28.82
C ASN A 632 16.38 -16.03 -27.87
N ALA A 633 17.26 -16.58 -27.03
CA ALA A 633 18.00 -15.84 -26.02
C ALA A 633 19.32 -15.26 -26.56
N ILE A 634 19.58 -13.99 -26.24
CA ILE A 634 20.85 -13.30 -26.47
C ILE A 634 21.30 -12.63 -25.17
N LEU A 635 22.49 -12.99 -24.69
CA LEU A 635 23.15 -12.34 -23.55
C LEU A 635 24.28 -11.45 -24.08
N GLU A 636 24.24 -10.17 -23.73
CA GLU A 636 25.20 -9.15 -24.17
C GLU A 636 26.07 -8.67 -22.99
N MET A 637 27.34 -9.05 -23.05
CA MET A 637 28.45 -8.65 -22.18
C MET A 637 29.55 -8.01 -23.04
N MET A 638 29.52 -6.68 -23.14
CA MET A 638 30.33 -5.86 -24.05
C MET A 638 31.12 -4.76 -23.35
N ASN A 639 31.00 -4.62 -22.02
CA ASN A 639 31.79 -3.70 -21.21
C ASN A 639 32.68 -4.46 -20.23
N GLU A 640 33.85 -3.89 -19.90
CA GLU A 640 34.82 -4.49 -18.97
C GLU A 640 34.21 -4.76 -17.57
N GLY A 641 33.25 -3.93 -17.15
CA GLY A 641 32.55 -4.07 -15.87
C GLY A 641 31.38 -5.06 -15.88
N ASP A 642 31.03 -5.65 -17.02
CA ASP A 642 29.91 -6.59 -17.10
C ASP A 642 30.21 -7.86 -16.31
N TYR A 643 29.27 -8.27 -15.45
CA TYR A 643 29.40 -9.49 -14.65
C TYR A 643 28.13 -10.33 -14.67
N VAL A 644 28.27 -11.63 -14.85
CA VAL A 644 27.18 -12.61 -14.68
C VAL A 644 27.69 -13.75 -13.81
N GLY A 645 27.09 -13.92 -12.63
CA GLY A 645 27.39 -15.01 -11.70
C GLY A 645 26.23 -16.00 -11.64
N VAL A 646 26.50 -17.28 -11.84
CA VAL A 646 25.50 -18.37 -11.84
C VAL A 646 25.86 -19.39 -10.77
N GLY A 647 24.98 -19.52 -9.77
CA GLY A 647 25.11 -20.43 -8.64
C GLY A 647 24.87 -21.89 -9.00
N GLY A 648 23.98 -22.14 -9.96
CA GLY A 648 23.70 -23.44 -10.56
C GLY A 648 24.35 -23.61 -11.93
N ASP A 649 23.66 -24.33 -12.81
CA ASP A 649 24.12 -24.67 -14.15
C ASP A 649 23.87 -23.51 -15.13
N PHE A 650 24.81 -23.28 -16.05
CA PHE A 650 24.62 -22.36 -17.17
C PHE A 650 24.32 -23.17 -18.43
N ILE A 651 23.08 -23.10 -18.89
CA ILE A 651 22.53 -23.97 -19.93
C ILE A 651 22.17 -23.13 -21.14
N ILE A 652 22.69 -23.49 -22.31
CA ILE A 652 22.40 -22.82 -23.57
C ILE A 652 21.82 -23.82 -24.57
N SER A 653 20.56 -23.64 -24.93
CA SER A 653 19.81 -24.45 -25.90
C SER A 653 19.40 -23.62 -27.15
N ASN A 654 20.28 -22.72 -27.60
CA ASN A 654 19.99 -21.83 -28.73
C ASN A 654 19.94 -22.60 -30.08
N TYR A 655 19.14 -22.18 -31.07
CA TYR A 655 19.05 -22.82 -32.40
C TYR A 655 19.99 -22.20 -33.45
N ASP A 656 20.30 -20.90 -33.36
CA ASP A 656 21.20 -20.19 -34.30
C ASP A 656 22.13 -19.20 -33.58
N ILE A 657 23.39 -19.58 -33.41
CA ILE A 657 24.41 -18.79 -32.67
C ILE A 657 24.87 -17.55 -33.46
N LYS A 658 24.53 -17.39 -34.75
CA LYS A 658 24.87 -16.15 -35.48
C LYS A 658 24.32 -14.90 -34.79
N HIS A 659 23.26 -15.04 -34.01
CA HIS A 659 22.66 -13.95 -33.26
C HIS A 659 23.47 -13.49 -32.04
N SER A 660 24.46 -14.26 -31.57
CA SER A 660 25.30 -13.90 -30.42
C SER A 660 26.77 -13.61 -30.78
N GLU A 661 27.12 -13.55 -32.07
CA GLU A 661 28.48 -13.24 -32.50
C GLU A 661 28.88 -11.81 -32.04
N GLY A 662 29.89 -11.72 -31.19
CA GLY A 662 30.36 -10.47 -30.59
C GLY A 662 29.60 -10.01 -29.34
N CYS A 663 28.51 -10.69 -28.95
CA CYS A 663 27.73 -10.35 -27.76
C CYS A 663 28.48 -10.65 -26.46
N LEU A 664 29.41 -11.61 -26.45
CA LEU A 664 30.29 -11.91 -25.32
C LEU A 664 31.72 -11.48 -25.67
N SER A 665 32.00 -10.20 -25.55
CA SER A 665 33.29 -9.61 -25.94
C SER A 665 34.09 -9.05 -24.76
N GLU A 666 33.45 -8.71 -23.65
CA GLU A 666 34.08 -8.18 -22.44
C GLU A 666 33.39 -8.76 -21.19
N GLY A 667 33.92 -8.48 -20.00
CA GLY A 667 33.30 -8.88 -18.74
C GLY A 667 33.58 -10.33 -18.32
N VAL A 668 32.93 -10.74 -17.22
CA VAL A 668 33.18 -12.02 -16.55
C VAL A 668 31.88 -12.82 -16.38
N LEU A 669 31.85 -14.02 -16.96
CA LEU A 669 30.84 -15.04 -16.69
C LEU A 669 31.40 -16.06 -15.69
N GLU A 670 30.92 -16.04 -14.45
CA GLU A 670 31.30 -16.98 -13.39
C GLU A 670 30.22 -18.03 -13.16
N ILE A 671 30.59 -19.32 -13.17
CA ILE A 671 29.66 -20.45 -13.09
C ILE A 671 30.11 -21.40 -11.99
N LYS A 672 29.18 -21.76 -11.10
CA LYS A 672 29.41 -22.72 -10.00
C LYS A 672 28.85 -24.12 -10.29
N GLY A 673 27.85 -24.27 -11.16
CA GLY A 673 27.34 -25.56 -11.65
C GLY A 673 27.97 -26.01 -12.96
N ASP A 674 27.30 -26.87 -13.71
CA ASP A 674 27.76 -27.34 -15.02
C ASP A 674 27.61 -26.26 -16.10
N LEU A 675 28.51 -26.27 -17.07
CA LEU A 675 28.41 -25.48 -18.29
C LEU A 675 27.94 -26.39 -19.43
N VAL A 676 26.71 -26.19 -19.90
CA VAL A 676 26.05 -27.10 -20.85
C VAL A 676 25.58 -26.35 -22.09
N PHE A 677 26.01 -26.83 -23.26
CA PHE A 677 25.59 -26.31 -24.55
C PHE A 677 24.88 -27.38 -25.39
N GLU A 678 23.57 -27.25 -25.52
CA GLU A 678 22.70 -28.16 -26.25
C GLU A 678 22.27 -27.53 -27.59
N ASN A 679 23.20 -27.36 -28.53
CA ASN A 679 22.90 -26.76 -29.84
C ASN A 679 23.01 -27.79 -30.99
N MET A 680 22.10 -27.73 -31.97
CA MET A 680 22.13 -28.58 -33.17
C MET A 680 22.99 -28.04 -34.33
N LEU A 681 23.32 -26.73 -34.40
CA LEU A 681 23.91 -26.11 -35.60
C LEU A 681 25.05 -25.08 -35.37
N GLY A 682 25.36 -24.64 -34.14
CA GLY A 682 26.38 -23.61 -33.86
C GLY A 682 27.48 -24.00 -32.85
N TYR A 683 28.54 -23.16 -32.77
CA TYR A 683 29.62 -23.21 -31.75
C TYR A 683 29.56 -21.99 -30.83
N PHE A 684 29.73 -22.15 -29.51
CA PHE A 684 29.90 -21.02 -28.59
C PHE A 684 31.26 -20.36 -28.84
N SER A 685 31.32 -19.03 -28.87
CA SER A 685 32.57 -18.29 -29.00
C SER A 685 32.49 -16.99 -28.20
N ALA A 686 33.24 -16.93 -27.10
CA ALA A 686 33.52 -15.67 -26.42
C ALA A 686 34.77 -15.03 -27.05
N GLY A 687 34.70 -13.72 -27.34
CA GLY A 687 35.76 -12.96 -28.00
C GLY A 687 36.36 -11.87 -27.11
N GLY A 688 37.10 -10.95 -27.72
CA GLY A 688 37.61 -9.71 -27.08
C GLY A 688 38.48 -9.97 -25.85
N ASN A 689 38.04 -9.48 -24.69
CA ASN A 689 38.63 -9.78 -23.38
C ASN A 689 37.66 -10.50 -22.43
N HIS A 690 36.56 -11.04 -22.95
CA HIS A 690 35.60 -11.81 -22.15
C HIS A 690 36.28 -13.00 -21.45
N LYS A 691 35.87 -13.25 -20.21
CA LYS A 691 36.43 -14.29 -19.36
C LYS A 691 35.34 -15.20 -18.80
N VAL A 692 35.56 -16.51 -18.89
CA VAL A 692 34.74 -17.52 -18.22
C VAL A 692 35.48 -18.07 -17.01
N VAL A 693 34.81 -18.12 -15.86
CA VAL A 693 35.36 -18.65 -14.60
C VAL A 693 34.53 -19.84 -14.14
N LEU A 694 35.16 -20.98 -13.92
CA LEU A 694 34.55 -22.18 -13.32
C LEU A 694 34.98 -22.28 -11.86
N SER A 695 34.05 -22.04 -10.92
CA SER A 695 34.34 -21.86 -9.48
C SER A 695 33.46 -22.70 -8.56
N GLY A 696 32.91 -23.81 -9.06
CA GLY A 696 32.02 -24.69 -8.31
C GLY A 696 32.64 -25.29 -7.05
N ASP A 697 31.77 -25.65 -6.12
CA ASP A 697 32.08 -26.34 -4.84
C ASP A 697 31.92 -27.87 -4.92
N LYS A 698 31.73 -28.38 -6.14
CA LYS A 698 31.66 -29.79 -6.53
C LYS A 698 32.35 -29.96 -7.87
N GLU A 699 32.58 -31.20 -8.31
CA GLU A 699 32.99 -31.49 -9.69
C GLU A 699 32.03 -30.80 -10.67
N GLN A 700 32.57 -30.03 -11.61
CA GLN A 700 31.82 -29.39 -12.71
C GLN A 700 32.10 -30.12 -14.01
N ALA A 701 31.12 -30.11 -14.92
CA ALA A 701 31.32 -30.55 -16.28
C ALA A 701 31.17 -29.41 -17.29
N VAL A 702 31.97 -29.46 -18.36
CA VAL A 702 31.82 -28.65 -19.57
C VAL A 702 31.40 -29.58 -20.69
N LYS A 703 30.18 -29.42 -21.18
CA LYS A 703 29.55 -30.33 -22.14
C LYS A 703 28.96 -29.56 -23.31
N SER A 704 29.20 -30.06 -24.52
CA SER A 704 28.61 -29.50 -25.74
C SER A 704 28.53 -30.54 -26.87
N ASN A 705 27.50 -30.41 -27.70
CA ASN A 705 27.36 -31.21 -28.94
C ASN A 705 28.27 -30.70 -30.08
N ASN A 706 28.87 -29.51 -29.94
CA ASN A 706 29.79 -28.87 -30.90
C ASN A 706 31.01 -28.25 -30.16
N GLY A 707 32.03 -27.81 -30.88
CA GLY A 707 33.20 -27.15 -30.26
C GLY A 707 32.85 -25.90 -29.44
N LEU A 708 33.62 -25.63 -28.38
CA LEU A 708 33.47 -24.45 -27.51
C LEU A 708 34.69 -23.56 -27.61
N GLY A 709 34.50 -22.27 -27.87
CA GLY A 709 35.57 -21.26 -27.93
C GLY A 709 35.50 -20.29 -26.75
N PHE A 710 36.60 -20.20 -26.01
CA PHE A 710 36.79 -19.25 -24.92
C PHE A 710 37.87 -18.25 -25.29
N ASN A 711 37.67 -16.98 -24.96
CA ASN A 711 38.75 -16.03 -25.06
C ASN A 711 39.74 -16.21 -23.89
N GLU A 712 39.26 -16.15 -22.65
CA GLU A 712 39.97 -16.58 -21.45
C GLU A 712 39.09 -17.56 -20.66
N LEU A 713 39.68 -18.68 -20.22
CA LEU A 713 39.05 -19.66 -19.33
C LEU A 713 39.91 -19.80 -18.06
N GLU A 714 39.31 -19.52 -16.91
CA GLU A 714 39.93 -19.70 -15.59
C GLU A 714 39.20 -20.81 -14.81
N ILE A 715 39.96 -21.78 -14.29
CA ILE A 715 39.44 -22.83 -13.42
C ILE A 715 39.88 -22.53 -11.99
N ARG A 716 38.91 -22.14 -11.14
CA ARG A 716 39.09 -21.96 -9.68
C ARG A 716 38.56 -23.12 -8.87
N ASN A 717 37.80 -24.01 -9.48
CA ASN A 717 37.21 -25.17 -8.84
C ASN A 717 38.29 -26.13 -8.30
N GLU A 718 38.32 -26.31 -6.98
CA GLU A 718 39.30 -27.16 -6.32
C GLU A 718 39.04 -28.67 -6.50
N TYR A 719 37.80 -29.06 -6.80
CA TYR A 719 37.40 -30.45 -7.08
C TYR A 719 37.69 -30.87 -8.52
N GLY A 720 37.89 -29.89 -9.41
CA GLY A 720 38.25 -30.08 -10.80
C GLY A 720 37.07 -30.03 -11.76
N VAL A 721 37.41 -29.92 -13.05
CA VAL A 721 36.46 -29.75 -14.15
C VAL A 721 36.62 -30.89 -15.15
N LYS A 722 35.53 -31.59 -15.46
CA LYS A 722 35.49 -32.59 -16.51
C LYS A 722 35.12 -31.94 -17.85
N ILE A 723 36.05 -31.93 -18.79
CA ILE A 723 35.86 -31.34 -20.11
C ILE A 723 35.54 -32.46 -21.10
N GLU A 724 34.26 -32.59 -21.47
CA GLU A 724 33.78 -33.71 -22.28
C GLU A 724 33.80 -33.42 -23.79
N THR A 725 34.03 -32.15 -24.16
CA THR A 725 34.02 -31.67 -25.56
C THR A 725 35.32 -30.93 -25.87
N PRO A 726 35.88 -31.02 -27.10
CA PRO A 726 37.05 -30.24 -27.47
C PRO A 726 36.80 -28.72 -27.34
N ILE A 727 37.76 -28.01 -26.77
CA ILE A 727 37.67 -26.58 -26.52
C ILE A 727 38.79 -25.80 -27.21
N GLY A 728 38.50 -24.55 -27.56
CA GLY A 728 39.45 -23.56 -28.03
C GLY A 728 39.66 -22.48 -26.98
N ILE A 729 40.90 -22.03 -26.80
CA ILE A 729 41.24 -20.97 -25.84
C ILE A 729 42.13 -19.93 -26.54
N ASN A 730 41.67 -18.69 -26.69
CA ASN A 730 42.48 -17.65 -27.34
C ASN A 730 43.66 -17.22 -26.47
N LYS A 731 43.47 -17.04 -25.16
CA LYS A 731 44.48 -16.58 -24.20
C LYS A 731 44.63 -17.62 -23.09
N MET A 732 45.60 -18.52 -23.25
CA MET A 732 45.83 -19.61 -22.29
C MET A 732 46.85 -19.17 -21.23
N LYS A 733 46.51 -19.32 -19.94
CA LYS A 733 47.38 -19.03 -18.79
C LYS A 733 46.80 -19.65 -17.51
N GLY A 734 47.64 -19.85 -16.50
CA GLY A 734 47.22 -20.29 -15.17
C GLY A 734 47.02 -21.81 -15.06
N ASN A 735 46.26 -22.23 -14.06
CA ASN A 735 46.08 -23.63 -13.73
C ASN A 735 44.75 -24.17 -14.28
N TYR A 736 44.83 -25.29 -14.98
CA TYR A 736 43.71 -26.04 -15.52
C TYR A 736 43.60 -27.38 -14.80
N ARG A 737 42.86 -27.39 -13.68
CA ARG A 737 42.54 -28.61 -12.93
C ARG A 737 41.44 -29.40 -13.64
N VAL A 738 41.84 -30.31 -14.52
CA VAL A 738 40.92 -31.13 -15.32
C VAL A 738 40.84 -32.57 -14.82
N ILE A 739 39.64 -33.15 -14.88
CA ILE A 739 39.42 -34.55 -14.51
C ILE A 739 39.51 -35.42 -15.76
N GLY A 740 40.47 -36.35 -15.76
CA GLY A 740 40.80 -37.18 -16.91
C GLY A 740 41.76 -36.45 -17.85
N GLY A 741 41.24 -35.57 -18.70
CA GLY A 741 42.06 -34.77 -19.60
C GLY A 741 41.31 -33.65 -20.31
N MET A 742 42.05 -32.84 -21.06
CA MET A 742 41.57 -31.72 -21.85
C MET A 742 41.95 -31.93 -23.32
N ASN A 743 41.01 -31.73 -24.23
CA ASN A 743 41.29 -31.69 -25.67
C ASN A 743 41.22 -30.25 -26.19
N LEU A 744 42.34 -29.75 -26.70
CA LEU A 744 42.46 -28.41 -27.28
C LEU A 744 42.40 -28.47 -28.80
N ASN A 745 41.39 -27.84 -29.39
CA ASN A 745 41.23 -27.73 -30.85
C ASN A 745 41.67 -26.37 -31.42
N TYR A 746 41.92 -25.39 -30.55
CA TYR A 746 42.46 -24.08 -30.92
C TYR A 746 43.19 -23.44 -29.73
N VAL A 747 44.36 -22.88 -29.97
CA VAL A 747 45.05 -22.00 -29.02
C VAL A 747 45.50 -20.75 -29.76
N GLY A 748 45.14 -19.57 -29.26
CA GLY A 748 45.57 -18.30 -29.85
C GLY A 748 47.01 -17.95 -29.44
N ILE A 749 47.20 -17.69 -28.15
CA ILE A 749 48.47 -17.34 -27.52
C ILE A 749 48.54 -17.93 -26.11
N VAL A 750 49.73 -18.37 -25.72
CA VAL A 750 50.07 -18.65 -24.32
C VAL A 750 50.63 -17.36 -23.71
N GLU A 751 49.88 -16.72 -22.81
CA GLU A 751 50.23 -15.39 -22.25
C GLU A 751 51.00 -15.46 -20.92
N GLY A 752 51.12 -16.65 -20.34
CA GLY A 752 51.83 -16.88 -19.10
C GLY A 752 52.01 -18.37 -18.84
N ASP A 753 52.53 -18.71 -17.66
CA ASP A 753 52.74 -20.11 -17.29
C ASP A 753 51.40 -20.88 -17.22
N VAL A 754 51.41 -22.10 -17.74
CA VAL A 754 50.25 -23.00 -17.81
C VAL A 754 50.55 -24.27 -17.04
N ILE A 755 49.59 -24.72 -16.22
CA ILE A 755 49.61 -26.03 -15.59
C ILE A 755 48.34 -26.77 -16.00
N VAL A 756 48.46 -28.01 -16.47
CA VAL A 756 47.32 -28.90 -16.75
C VAL A 756 47.41 -30.10 -15.82
N GLU A 757 46.48 -30.20 -14.86
CA GLU A 757 46.45 -31.28 -13.88
C GLU A 757 45.74 -32.55 -14.42
N GLY A 758 46.09 -32.98 -15.63
CA GLY A 758 45.53 -34.16 -16.30
C GLY A 758 46.17 -34.41 -17.66
N ASP A 759 45.58 -35.30 -18.46
CA ASP A 759 46.06 -35.55 -19.83
C ASP A 759 45.75 -34.36 -20.75
N LEU A 760 46.66 -34.03 -21.66
CA LEU A 760 46.49 -32.97 -22.66
C LEU A 760 46.54 -33.56 -24.07
N ARG A 761 45.42 -33.45 -24.78
CA ARG A 761 45.33 -33.81 -26.20
C ARG A 761 45.34 -32.54 -27.04
N LEU A 762 46.27 -32.48 -27.99
CA LEU A 762 46.45 -31.34 -28.90
C LEU A 762 45.94 -31.71 -30.29
N GLU A 763 44.84 -31.07 -30.67
CA GLU A 763 44.23 -31.10 -32.01
C GLU A 763 44.22 -29.71 -32.66
N CYS A 764 44.80 -28.71 -31.99
CA CYS A 764 44.95 -27.36 -32.50
C CYS A 764 45.98 -27.29 -33.64
N PRO A 765 45.76 -26.48 -34.70
CA PRO A 765 46.72 -26.33 -35.79
C PRO A 765 48.11 -25.86 -35.34
N MET A 766 48.15 -25.03 -34.30
CA MET A 766 49.38 -24.49 -33.73
C MET A 766 49.22 -24.25 -32.23
N LEU A 767 50.27 -24.59 -31.47
CA LEU A 767 50.50 -24.18 -30.09
C LEU A 767 51.89 -23.54 -30.04
N ASP A 768 51.96 -22.22 -29.80
CA ASP A 768 53.21 -21.48 -29.60
C ASP A 768 53.29 -21.05 -28.14
N LEU A 769 54.30 -21.51 -27.40
CA LEU A 769 54.45 -21.17 -25.98
C LEU A 769 54.89 -19.72 -25.75
N CYS A 770 55.38 -19.03 -26.79
CA CYS A 770 55.80 -17.64 -26.71
C CYS A 770 56.79 -17.36 -25.56
N GLY A 771 57.66 -18.32 -25.23
CA GLY A 771 58.65 -18.21 -24.15
C GLY A 771 58.17 -18.63 -22.76
N ASN A 772 56.91 -19.05 -22.60
CA ASN A 772 56.34 -19.42 -21.30
C ASN A 772 56.56 -20.90 -20.95
N ARG A 773 56.32 -21.25 -19.68
CA ARG A 773 56.38 -22.63 -19.19
C ARG A 773 55.01 -23.30 -19.20
N MET A 774 54.94 -24.52 -19.73
CA MET A 774 53.78 -25.39 -19.68
C MET A 774 54.13 -26.68 -18.92
N VAL A 775 53.36 -27.00 -17.89
CA VAL A 775 53.50 -28.24 -17.11
C VAL A 775 52.23 -29.07 -17.31
N VAL A 776 52.38 -30.35 -17.66
CA VAL A 776 51.29 -31.31 -17.81
C VAL A 776 51.54 -32.47 -16.84
N LEU A 777 50.67 -32.62 -15.85
CA LEU A 777 50.81 -33.67 -14.82
C LEU A 777 50.34 -35.06 -15.30
N GLY A 778 49.72 -35.12 -16.49
CA GLY A 778 49.37 -36.36 -17.17
C GLY A 778 50.25 -36.60 -18.41
N ASN A 779 49.63 -37.15 -19.45
CA ASN A 779 50.26 -37.43 -20.74
C ASN A 779 49.98 -36.31 -21.75
N ILE A 780 50.89 -36.09 -22.70
CA ILE A 780 50.63 -35.28 -23.91
C ILE A 780 50.41 -36.20 -25.11
N ILE A 781 49.31 -35.99 -25.82
CA ILE A 781 49.01 -36.62 -27.10
C ILE A 781 48.93 -35.53 -28.18
N GLN A 782 49.86 -35.54 -29.13
CA GLN A 782 49.93 -34.55 -30.20
C GLN A 782 49.65 -35.19 -31.57
N GLY A 783 48.70 -34.67 -32.35
CA GLY A 783 48.60 -34.94 -33.79
C GLY A 783 48.33 -36.39 -34.21
N TYR A 784 47.42 -37.08 -33.52
CA TYR A 784 47.01 -38.46 -33.84
C TYR A 784 45.98 -38.57 -34.96
N GLU A 785 45.00 -37.67 -35.01
CA GLU A 785 43.94 -37.64 -36.03
C GLU A 785 43.69 -36.19 -36.46
N GLY A 786 43.59 -35.92 -37.76
CA GLY A 786 43.26 -34.59 -38.29
C GLY A 786 44.44 -33.81 -38.93
N PRO A 787 44.36 -32.46 -38.99
CA PRO A 787 45.37 -31.61 -39.62
C PRO A 787 46.71 -31.66 -38.87
N ILE A 788 47.74 -31.06 -39.47
CA ILE A 788 49.06 -30.94 -38.82
C ILE A 788 48.92 -30.15 -37.52
N VAL A 789 49.44 -30.72 -36.43
CA VAL A 789 49.48 -30.10 -35.10
C VAL A 789 50.90 -29.66 -34.83
N HIS A 790 51.14 -28.36 -34.88
CA HIS A 790 52.47 -27.77 -34.71
C HIS A 790 52.66 -27.24 -33.29
N VAL A 791 53.63 -27.77 -32.54
CA VAL A 791 54.00 -27.27 -31.21
C VAL A 791 55.34 -26.55 -31.33
N ARG A 792 55.37 -25.25 -31.05
CA ARG A 792 56.57 -24.41 -31.02
C ARG A 792 56.92 -24.02 -29.59
N ILE A 793 58.14 -24.35 -29.18
CA ILE A 793 58.62 -24.04 -27.82
C ILE A 793 59.02 -22.56 -27.67
N ASN A 794 59.65 -21.98 -28.70
CA ASN A 794 59.88 -20.53 -28.83
C ASN A 794 60.56 -19.85 -27.61
N GLY A 795 61.59 -20.48 -27.05
CA GLY A 795 62.33 -20.06 -25.87
C GLY A 795 61.69 -20.47 -24.54
N GLY A 796 60.55 -21.16 -24.58
CA GLY A 796 59.81 -21.64 -23.41
C GLY A 796 60.17 -23.07 -23.01
N SER A 797 59.29 -23.70 -22.23
CA SER A 797 59.51 -25.06 -21.75
C SER A 797 58.23 -25.87 -21.61
N ILE A 798 58.25 -27.12 -22.05
CA ILE A 798 57.20 -28.12 -21.73
C ILE A 798 57.78 -29.13 -20.74
N GLU A 799 57.06 -29.37 -19.64
CA GLU A 799 57.33 -30.46 -18.69
C GLU A 799 56.12 -31.39 -18.64
N VAL A 800 56.33 -32.67 -18.88
CA VAL A 800 55.29 -33.71 -18.85
C VAL A 800 55.67 -34.73 -17.79
N ASP A 801 54.79 -34.99 -16.81
CA ASP A 801 55.06 -36.03 -15.80
C ASP A 801 54.90 -37.44 -16.37
N GLY A 802 53.94 -37.62 -17.28
CA GLY A 802 53.66 -38.86 -18.00
C GLY A 802 54.38 -38.99 -19.34
N ASP A 803 53.73 -39.68 -20.29
CA ASP A 803 54.24 -39.93 -21.63
C ASP A 803 53.96 -38.74 -22.57
N TYR A 804 54.89 -38.46 -23.49
CA TYR A 804 54.66 -37.53 -24.60
C TYR A 804 54.68 -38.33 -25.92
N SER A 805 53.50 -38.49 -26.50
CA SER A 805 53.26 -39.23 -27.74
C SER A 805 52.91 -38.31 -28.90
N MET A 806 53.76 -38.30 -29.92
CA MET A 806 53.56 -37.59 -31.18
C MET A 806 53.06 -38.54 -32.27
N GLY A 807 51.88 -38.27 -32.80
CA GLY A 807 51.25 -39.02 -33.88
C GLY A 807 51.71 -38.60 -35.29
N PRO A 808 51.12 -39.21 -36.34
CA PRO A 808 51.55 -39.04 -37.73
C PRO A 808 51.56 -37.60 -38.26
N SER A 809 50.71 -36.72 -37.71
CA SER A 809 50.53 -35.32 -38.14
C SER A 809 51.16 -34.32 -37.15
N ALA A 810 52.06 -34.76 -36.27
CA ALA A 810 52.68 -33.89 -35.26
C ALA A 810 53.98 -33.23 -35.76
N ILE A 811 54.19 -31.95 -35.43
CA ILE A 811 55.48 -31.26 -35.58
C ILE A 811 55.89 -30.67 -34.23
N LEU A 812 57.09 -30.99 -33.75
CA LEU A 812 57.69 -30.36 -32.58
C LEU A 812 58.86 -29.47 -33.03
N GLU A 813 58.75 -28.17 -32.77
CA GLU A 813 59.74 -27.15 -33.15
C GLU A 813 60.55 -26.71 -31.93
N MET A 814 61.84 -27.08 -31.94
CA MET A 814 62.89 -26.71 -30.99
C MET A 814 64.09 -26.12 -31.76
N MET A 815 64.14 -24.79 -31.86
CA MET A 815 65.13 -24.04 -32.64
C MET A 815 65.93 -23.01 -31.83
N ASN A 816 65.56 -22.74 -30.58
CA ASN A 816 66.26 -21.82 -29.70
C ASN A 816 67.05 -22.57 -28.62
N GLU A 817 68.20 -22.01 -28.20
CA GLU A 817 69.01 -22.59 -27.11
C GLU A 817 68.26 -22.68 -25.77
N GLY A 818 67.27 -21.81 -25.57
CA GLY A 818 66.41 -21.81 -24.39
C GLY A 818 65.29 -22.84 -24.43
N ASP A 819 65.02 -23.47 -25.59
CA ASP A 819 63.93 -24.44 -25.72
C ASP A 819 64.19 -25.66 -24.83
N TYR A 820 63.18 -26.05 -24.06
CA TYR A 820 63.25 -27.23 -23.20
C TYR A 820 61.98 -28.07 -23.29
N VAL A 821 62.14 -29.39 -23.43
CA VAL A 821 61.05 -30.36 -23.30
C VAL A 821 61.52 -31.46 -22.36
N GLY A 822 60.87 -31.60 -21.21
CA GLY A 822 61.13 -32.65 -20.23
C GLY A 822 59.99 -33.65 -20.18
N VAL A 823 60.30 -34.94 -20.31
CA VAL A 823 59.32 -36.03 -20.32
C VAL A 823 59.65 -37.02 -19.20
N GLY A 824 58.74 -37.12 -18.22
CA GLY A 824 58.85 -38.00 -17.06
C GLY A 824 58.63 -39.47 -17.38
N GLY A 825 57.79 -39.76 -18.38
CA GLY A 825 57.56 -41.08 -18.95
C GLY A 825 58.27 -41.30 -20.28
N ASN A 826 57.62 -42.03 -21.18
CA ASN A 826 58.14 -42.38 -22.50
C ASN A 826 57.94 -41.24 -23.50
N PHE A 827 58.91 -41.07 -24.40
CA PHE A 827 58.79 -40.19 -25.56
C PHE A 827 58.63 -41.01 -26.83
N THR A 828 57.55 -40.78 -27.57
CA THR A 828 57.27 -41.44 -28.85
C THR A 828 57.18 -40.43 -29.99
N MET A 829 58.04 -40.55 -30.99
CA MET A 829 58.02 -39.80 -32.24
C MET A 829 57.53 -40.71 -33.38
N ALA A 830 56.22 -40.65 -33.68
CA ALA A 830 55.59 -41.39 -34.78
C ALA A 830 55.11 -40.49 -35.93
N SER A 831 55.67 -39.28 -36.05
CA SER A 831 55.33 -38.31 -37.09
C SER A 831 55.77 -38.76 -38.48
N ASN A 832 55.00 -38.41 -39.51
CA ASN A 832 55.40 -38.58 -40.91
C ASN A 832 56.15 -37.36 -41.48
N VAL A 833 56.29 -36.29 -40.70
CA VAL A 833 56.92 -35.04 -41.12
C VAL A 833 58.44 -35.10 -40.91
N ASP A 834 59.20 -34.56 -41.87
CA ASP A 834 60.64 -34.37 -41.73
C ASP A 834 60.94 -33.27 -40.69
N HIS A 835 61.71 -33.62 -39.65
CA HIS A 835 62.07 -32.74 -38.53
C HIS A 835 63.47 -32.13 -38.64
N SER A 836 64.15 -32.28 -39.78
CA SER A 836 65.53 -31.78 -39.98
C SER A 836 65.70 -30.27 -39.77
N GLU A 837 64.67 -29.50 -40.06
CA GLU A 837 64.63 -28.04 -39.84
C GLU A 837 63.98 -27.65 -38.50
N TYR A 838 63.33 -28.58 -37.80
CA TYR A 838 62.54 -28.31 -36.60
C TYR A 838 63.26 -28.66 -35.29
N LEU A 839 64.27 -29.54 -35.30
CA LEU A 839 65.04 -29.94 -34.11
C LEU A 839 66.52 -29.50 -34.23
N THR A 840 66.78 -28.20 -34.09
CA THR A 840 68.10 -27.59 -34.38
C THR A 840 68.82 -27.02 -33.15
N ALA A 841 68.12 -26.71 -32.07
CA ALA A 841 68.69 -26.29 -30.78
C ALA A 841 67.80 -26.72 -29.60
N GLY A 842 68.21 -26.42 -28.36
CA GLY A 842 67.43 -26.74 -27.15
C GLY A 842 67.67 -28.14 -26.60
N ASN A 843 66.97 -28.47 -25.51
CA ASN A 843 67.14 -29.71 -24.76
C ASN A 843 65.84 -30.52 -24.68
N LEU A 844 65.86 -31.74 -25.21
CA LEU A 844 64.84 -32.76 -24.96
C LEU A 844 65.34 -33.73 -23.89
N GLU A 845 64.78 -33.70 -22.69
CA GLU A 845 65.08 -34.63 -21.60
C GLU A 845 64.01 -35.72 -21.50
N VAL A 846 64.43 -37.00 -21.47
CA VAL A 846 63.52 -38.15 -21.41
C VAL A 846 63.95 -39.09 -20.28
N LYS A 847 63.02 -39.35 -19.35
CA LYS A 847 63.23 -40.25 -18.21
C LYS A 847 62.74 -41.69 -18.45
N GLY A 848 61.77 -41.89 -19.34
CA GLY A 848 61.33 -43.23 -19.79
C GLY A 848 62.03 -43.70 -21.06
N ASP A 849 61.35 -44.55 -21.83
CA ASP A 849 61.86 -45.07 -23.10
C ASP A 849 61.73 -44.03 -24.22
N PHE A 850 62.61 -44.14 -25.22
CA PHE A 850 62.58 -43.31 -26.42
C PHE A 850 62.28 -44.17 -27.65
N THR A 851 61.24 -43.82 -28.40
CA THR A 851 60.86 -44.54 -29.62
C THR A 851 60.69 -43.59 -30.80
N GLN A 852 61.42 -43.85 -31.88
CA GLN A 852 61.25 -43.24 -33.20
C GLN A 852 60.68 -44.28 -34.17
N SER A 853 59.54 -43.98 -34.80
CA SER A 853 58.82 -44.87 -35.73
C SER A 853 58.11 -44.09 -36.85
N ASN A 854 57.51 -44.79 -37.83
CA ASN A 854 56.78 -44.25 -38.98
C ASN A 854 57.62 -43.47 -40.01
N GLY A 855 57.98 -42.21 -39.71
CA GLY A 855 58.63 -41.31 -40.67
C GLY A 855 60.16 -41.43 -40.63
N PRO A 856 60.87 -41.56 -41.76
CA PRO A 856 62.30 -41.81 -41.75
C PRO A 856 63.17 -40.65 -41.24
N SER A 857 62.73 -39.39 -41.42
CA SER A 857 63.45 -38.18 -41.00
C SER A 857 62.74 -37.42 -39.87
N ASN A 858 61.85 -38.07 -39.14
CA ASN A 858 61.04 -37.39 -38.11
C ASN A 858 61.79 -37.12 -36.80
N PHE A 859 63.01 -37.64 -36.67
CA PHE A 859 63.93 -37.26 -35.59
C PHE A 859 65.34 -37.02 -36.16
N ALA A 860 65.46 -36.09 -37.10
CA ALA A 860 66.72 -35.74 -37.76
C ALA A 860 67.41 -34.53 -37.10
N ALA A 861 67.74 -34.63 -35.81
CA ALA A 861 68.25 -33.49 -35.05
C ALA A 861 69.61 -32.94 -35.59
N SER A 862 69.83 -31.64 -35.45
CA SER A 862 71.06 -30.96 -35.91
C SER A 862 71.48 -29.81 -34.99
N GLY A 863 72.47 -29.02 -35.41
CA GLY A 863 72.92 -27.82 -34.69
C GLY A 863 73.44 -28.10 -33.28
N THR A 864 72.80 -27.51 -32.29
CA THR A 864 73.10 -27.64 -30.85
C THR A 864 72.04 -28.43 -30.10
N HIS A 865 71.01 -28.95 -30.79
CA HIS A 865 69.96 -29.74 -30.17
C HIS A 865 70.55 -30.92 -29.41
N ARG A 866 70.13 -31.07 -28.15
CA ARG A 866 70.60 -32.10 -27.22
C ARG A 866 69.44 -32.94 -26.75
N THR A 867 69.60 -34.26 -26.83
CA THR A 867 68.71 -35.20 -26.13
C THR A 867 69.42 -35.72 -24.90
N ILE A 868 68.76 -35.65 -23.74
CA ILE A 868 69.28 -36.09 -22.45
C ILE A 868 68.47 -37.29 -21.99
N LEU A 869 69.13 -38.42 -21.77
CA LEU A 869 68.47 -39.61 -21.23
C LEU A 869 68.78 -39.73 -19.73
N SER A 870 67.82 -39.33 -18.91
CA SER A 870 68.01 -39.08 -17.46
C SER A 870 67.23 -39.99 -16.53
N GLY A 871 66.60 -41.06 -17.04
CA GLY A 871 65.79 -41.97 -16.25
C GLY A 871 66.58 -42.74 -15.20
N ASP A 872 65.97 -43.03 -14.06
CA ASP A 872 66.60 -43.83 -13.01
C ASP A 872 66.57 -45.34 -13.31
N THR A 873 65.70 -45.79 -14.22
CA THR A 873 65.56 -47.19 -14.64
C THR A 873 66.32 -47.49 -15.93
N LEU A 874 66.48 -48.76 -16.29
CA LEU A 874 66.99 -49.13 -17.61
C LEU A 874 66.05 -48.54 -18.70
N GLN A 875 66.61 -47.77 -19.64
CA GLN A 875 65.85 -47.13 -20.72
C GLN A 875 66.09 -47.83 -22.06
N THR A 876 65.04 -48.06 -22.83
CA THR A 876 65.09 -48.61 -24.19
C THR A 876 65.00 -47.50 -25.23
N ILE A 877 65.93 -47.50 -26.17
CA ILE A 877 66.02 -46.53 -27.25
C ILE A 877 65.86 -47.27 -28.58
N THR A 878 64.79 -46.93 -29.29
CA THR A 878 64.42 -47.59 -30.54
C THR A 878 64.35 -46.57 -31.68
N PHE A 879 65.09 -46.83 -32.76
CA PHE A 879 64.94 -46.14 -34.04
C PHE A 879 64.53 -47.15 -35.12
N GLU A 880 63.37 -46.95 -35.74
CA GLU A 880 62.96 -47.70 -36.92
C GLU A 880 63.80 -47.31 -38.14
N TYR A 881 64.19 -46.02 -38.25
CA TYR A 881 64.93 -45.47 -39.39
C TYR A 881 66.25 -44.80 -38.98
N PRO A 882 67.22 -45.55 -38.46
CA PRO A 882 68.48 -45.00 -37.94
C PRO A 882 69.43 -44.43 -39.00
N GLY A 883 69.15 -44.62 -40.29
CA GLY A 883 69.93 -44.06 -41.38
C GLY A 883 69.64 -42.58 -41.67
N THR A 884 68.48 -42.09 -41.25
CA THR A 884 67.97 -40.74 -41.55
C THR A 884 67.49 -40.00 -40.30
N SER A 885 67.10 -40.73 -39.25
CA SER A 885 66.83 -40.17 -37.93
C SER A 885 67.95 -40.54 -36.95
N SER A 886 68.41 -39.55 -36.19
CA SER A 886 69.47 -39.69 -35.19
C SER A 886 69.47 -38.51 -34.23
N PHE A 887 70.00 -38.71 -33.03
CA PHE A 887 70.33 -37.62 -32.13
C PHE A 887 71.47 -36.76 -32.71
N ASN A 888 71.46 -35.46 -32.44
CA ASN A 888 72.60 -34.61 -32.73
C ASN A 888 73.64 -34.73 -31.61
N ILE A 889 73.35 -34.16 -30.44
CA ILE A 889 74.09 -34.40 -29.21
C ILE A 889 73.25 -35.32 -28.33
N LEU A 890 73.76 -36.48 -27.98
CA LEU A 890 73.16 -37.39 -27.00
C LEU A 890 73.94 -37.27 -25.69
N LYS A 891 73.24 -36.91 -24.61
CA LYS A 891 73.78 -36.88 -23.25
C LYS A 891 73.22 -38.04 -22.43
N LEU A 892 74.09 -38.85 -21.88
CA LEU A 892 73.74 -39.94 -20.98
C LEU A 892 74.00 -39.50 -19.52
N THR A 893 73.24 -40.05 -18.59
CA THR A 893 73.38 -39.80 -17.15
C THR A 893 73.79 -41.07 -16.38
N LYS A 894 73.78 -42.21 -17.08
CA LYS A 894 74.19 -43.53 -16.59
C LYS A 894 75.26 -44.09 -17.55
N PRO A 895 76.03 -45.12 -17.15
CA PRO A 895 76.94 -45.80 -18.07
C PRO A 895 76.19 -46.43 -19.24
N ILE A 896 76.71 -46.24 -20.47
CA ILE A 896 76.05 -46.66 -21.72
C ILE A 896 75.70 -48.16 -21.75
N ASP A 897 76.59 -49.01 -21.26
CA ASP A 897 76.48 -50.48 -21.32
C ASP A 897 75.49 -51.07 -20.31
N THR A 898 75.11 -50.32 -19.27
CA THR A 898 74.26 -50.83 -18.18
C THR A 898 72.97 -50.05 -17.99
N GLY A 899 72.95 -48.79 -18.39
CA GLY A 899 71.82 -47.89 -18.21
C GLY A 899 70.83 -47.88 -19.37
N TYR A 900 71.22 -48.42 -20.54
CA TYR A 900 70.47 -48.25 -21.79
C TYR A 900 70.50 -49.49 -22.67
N ILE A 901 69.42 -49.72 -23.41
CA ILE A 901 69.34 -50.69 -24.50
C ILE A 901 69.08 -49.95 -25.80
N PHE A 902 70.01 -50.05 -26.75
CA PHE A 902 69.84 -49.50 -28.09
C PHE A 902 69.52 -50.61 -29.09
N ASN A 903 68.50 -50.44 -29.92
CA ASN A 903 68.22 -51.38 -31.01
C ASN A 903 69.28 -51.30 -32.14
N THR A 904 69.98 -50.16 -32.24
CA THR A 904 71.03 -49.90 -33.22
C THR A 904 71.98 -48.80 -32.71
N THR A 905 73.26 -48.87 -33.09
CA THR A 905 74.28 -47.86 -32.73
C THR A 905 75.32 -47.71 -33.86
N PRO A 906 75.94 -46.53 -34.04
CA PRO A 906 75.62 -45.26 -33.37
C PRO A 906 74.37 -44.61 -33.97
N ILE A 907 73.58 -43.94 -33.11
CA ILE A 907 72.40 -43.14 -33.51
C ILE A 907 72.54 -41.68 -33.04
N TRP A 908 73.77 -41.20 -32.94
CA TRP A 908 74.12 -39.84 -32.51
C TRP A 908 75.28 -39.29 -33.34
N LYS A 909 75.38 -37.96 -33.44
CA LYS A 909 76.55 -37.28 -34.05
C LYS A 909 77.63 -36.97 -33.01
N SER A 910 77.24 -36.60 -31.80
CA SER A 910 78.10 -36.36 -30.64
C SER A 910 77.52 -37.08 -29.42
N LEU A 911 78.40 -37.67 -28.61
CA LEU A 911 78.04 -38.34 -27.36
C LEU A 911 78.71 -37.63 -26.18
N GLU A 912 77.91 -37.31 -25.17
CA GLU A 912 78.33 -36.79 -23.87
C GLU A 912 77.97 -37.82 -22.80
N GLU A 913 78.98 -38.40 -22.15
CA GLU A 913 78.81 -39.38 -21.05
C GLU A 913 78.96 -38.74 -19.66
#